data_AF-A0A2E5X1U5-F1
#
_entry.id   AF-A0A2E5X1U5-F1
#
_cell.length_a   1.000
_cell.length_b   1.000
_cell.length_c   1.000
_cell.angle_alpha   90.00
_cell.angle_beta   90.00
_cell.angle_gamma   90.00
#
_symmetry.space_group_name_H-M   'P 1'
#
loop_
_entity.id
_entity.type
_entity.pdbx_description
1 polymer ?
#
loop_
_entity_poly.entity_id
_entity_poly.type
_entity_poly.pdbx_seq_one_letter_code
_entity_poly.pdbx_strand_id
1 'polypeptide(L)'
;MNERTPCRPMPSSMAKPRRASRSCRRPDGVPSVVVGSPATYLRTGSSVWDFSAVGLVGLFLLSISGELEGGLQCTGPGQDKMTQKPREALEWGRGVLMAIPLILRASSFATAVVLLAVSYSTAFGQTQLYVLVGDDTGERFGQAVSGAGDLNADGFDDFLIGAPDDGTNGNQAGQVRVFSGVDGTLLFDLYGDAPGDLFGNAVAAAGDVNADGRDDFIVGAVWADNNGSMAGRVRVFSGVDASVLHTFDGLAGGDFFGIRVAGVGDVNADGHDDLLVGAVQWLYNGTGYAQVLSGSDGSVIYQFTGDGIGDQLGYSVDGVGDVNADGTPDMIVGAWMADSGGSNSGMARVFSGLDGSLLYQVDGPFAGDVLGASVAGTGDVDGDGRPDFIAGASGSDGNGSYSGAAHVYSGASGALLYSFDGNSAGDQFGNCVGGAGDVNGDGYNDLIVGAINDDAVGADGGSATLFSGRDGSILAFMPGNAPGDSAGASVKGAGDVNGDGLDDFIVGHMLADTTGPRAGRAVVWGGAGCGVISRCQGAPNSAGSGALMAHSGSTSVAANDLVLLAGGCPTNQFGIFYYGADYTQISFGNGYRCVSPGGVGLFRFSPVNTGGSGVGSWSLDYLNPPQASGQITAGSTWHFQFWYRDPVAGGANFNLSDGLEVAFCP
;
A
#
# COMPACT_ATOMS: atom_id res chain seq x y z
N MET A 1 -26.00 -21.58 -58.64
CA MET A 1 -26.24 -22.32 -59.91
C MET A 1 -24.88 -22.62 -60.56
N ASN A 2 -24.82 -23.55 -61.52
CA ASN A 2 -23.56 -24.05 -62.10
C ASN A 2 -23.10 -23.21 -63.31
N GLU A 3 -21.78 -23.15 -63.53
CA GLU A 3 -21.06 -23.55 -64.77
C GLU A 3 -19.54 -23.39 -64.50
N ARG A 4 -18.62 -24.35 -64.70
CA ARG A 4 -18.19 -25.28 -65.79
C ARG A 4 -16.81 -24.88 -66.34
N THR A 5 -15.84 -25.77 -66.13
CA THR A 5 -14.48 -25.87 -66.75
C THR A 5 -14.58 -26.46 -68.18
N PRO A 6 -13.49 -26.82 -68.95
CA PRO A 6 -12.03 -26.87 -68.67
C PRO A 6 -11.08 -26.42 -69.83
N CYS A 7 -9.74 -26.48 -69.64
CA CYS A 7 -8.81 -27.37 -70.41
C CYS A 7 -7.28 -27.18 -70.12
N ARG A 8 -6.46 -28.09 -70.68
CA ARG A 8 -4.99 -28.31 -70.51
C ARG A 8 -4.28 -28.28 -71.90
N PRO A 9 -2.92 -28.41 -72.11
CA PRO A 9 -1.96 -29.26 -71.36
C PRO A 9 -0.48 -28.78 -71.20
N MET A 10 0.37 -29.63 -70.58
CA MET A 10 1.85 -29.62 -70.60
C MET A 10 2.41 -30.58 -71.67
N PRO A 11 3.74 -30.76 -71.82
CA PRO A 11 4.35 -32.01 -71.30
C PRO A 11 5.85 -32.02 -70.87
N SER A 12 6.14 -32.65 -69.72
CA SER A 12 7.36 -33.48 -69.41
C SER A 12 8.77 -32.82 -69.34
N SER A 13 9.81 -33.37 -68.69
CA SER A 13 10.02 -34.73 -68.13
C SER A 13 10.97 -34.80 -66.88
N MET A 14 10.87 -35.95 -66.18
CA MET A 14 11.73 -36.69 -65.19
C MET A 14 13.20 -36.21 -64.88
N ALA A 15 13.87 -36.54 -63.75
CA ALA A 15 13.77 -37.69 -62.81
C ALA A 15 14.25 -37.41 -61.35
N LYS A 16 14.55 -38.47 -60.55
CA LYS A 16 14.84 -38.55 -59.08
C LYS A 16 15.94 -39.63 -58.82
N PRO A 17 16.43 -40.01 -57.60
CA PRO A 17 16.46 -39.40 -56.22
C PRO A 17 17.76 -39.69 -55.35
N ARG A 18 17.71 -39.35 -54.02
CA ARG A 18 18.34 -40.01 -52.79
C ARG A 18 19.67 -39.55 -52.12
N ARG A 19 19.54 -39.27 -50.80
CA ARG A 19 20.41 -39.54 -49.58
C ARG A 19 21.84 -38.92 -49.37
N ALA A 20 21.88 -37.92 -48.46
CA ALA A 20 22.69 -37.78 -47.21
C ALA A 20 24.22 -38.11 -47.10
N SER A 21 25.06 -37.16 -46.60
CA SER A 21 25.77 -37.22 -45.28
C SER A 21 27.00 -36.26 -45.05
N ARG A 22 27.15 -35.76 -43.80
CA ARG A 22 28.32 -35.32 -42.96
C ARG A 22 29.66 -34.70 -43.51
N SER A 23 29.91 -33.44 -43.06
CA SER A 23 31.12 -32.92 -42.32
C SER A 23 32.37 -32.29 -43.00
N CYS A 24 33.02 -31.36 -42.24
CA CYS A 24 34.41 -30.82 -42.33
C CYS A 24 34.77 -29.78 -43.46
N ARG A 25 35.80 -28.89 -43.37
CA ARG A 25 36.93 -28.64 -42.40
C ARG A 25 37.51 -27.18 -42.48
N ARG A 26 38.53 -26.83 -41.65
CA ARG A 26 39.33 -25.55 -41.62
C ARG A 26 40.50 -25.48 -42.66
N PRO A 27 41.29 -24.38 -42.76
CA PRO A 27 42.39 -23.96 -41.82
C PRO A 27 42.21 -22.51 -41.23
N ASP A 28 42.94 -21.91 -40.27
CA ASP A 28 44.29 -22.03 -39.62
C ASP A 28 45.46 -21.29 -40.37
N GLY A 29 46.43 -20.51 -39.81
CA GLY A 29 46.87 -20.16 -38.44
C GLY A 29 47.68 -18.80 -38.31
N VAL A 30 48.76 -18.69 -37.50
CA VAL A 30 49.47 -17.42 -37.05
C VAL A 30 51.01 -17.61 -36.84
N PRO A 31 51.94 -16.57 -36.81
CA PRO A 31 52.28 -15.77 -35.57
C PRO A 31 53.12 -14.42 -35.69
N SER A 32 53.48 -13.80 -34.54
CA SER A 32 54.73 -12.99 -34.18
C SER A 32 54.91 -11.49 -34.60
N VAL A 33 55.57 -10.55 -33.87
CA VAL A 33 56.18 -10.49 -32.48
C VAL A 33 56.43 -9.03 -31.92
N VAL A 34 56.20 -8.83 -30.60
CA VAL A 34 56.73 -7.89 -29.54
C VAL A 34 57.11 -6.38 -29.75
N VAL A 35 56.33 -5.52 -29.04
CA VAL A 35 56.59 -4.33 -28.16
C VAL A 35 57.97 -3.61 -28.07
N GLY A 36 57.94 -2.27 -27.94
CA GLY A 36 58.96 -1.45 -27.25
C GLY A 36 58.50 -0.01 -26.87
N SER A 37 58.87 0.47 -25.66
CA SER A 37 58.62 1.83 -25.11
C SER A 37 59.86 2.29 -24.30
N PRO A 38 60.19 3.60 -24.10
CA PRO A 38 59.50 4.45 -23.09
C PRO A 38 59.59 6.01 -23.29
N ALA A 39 59.22 6.75 -22.22
CA ALA A 39 59.68 8.11 -21.83
C ALA A 39 58.90 9.39 -22.22
N THR A 40 58.08 9.86 -21.26
CA THR A 40 58.09 11.21 -20.62
C THR A 40 58.29 12.49 -21.44
N TYR A 41 57.32 13.41 -21.36
CA TYR A 41 57.59 14.87 -21.25
C TYR A 41 56.47 15.64 -20.53
N LEU A 42 56.80 16.81 -19.98
CA LEU A 42 55.91 17.65 -19.16
C LEU A 42 56.15 19.13 -19.51
N ARG A 43 55.12 19.91 -19.91
CA ARG A 43 55.12 21.39 -19.87
C ARG A 43 53.78 22.08 -20.19
N THR A 44 53.23 22.75 -19.17
CA THR A 44 52.67 24.13 -19.19
C THR A 44 51.95 24.67 -20.44
N GLY A 45 50.66 25.03 -20.26
CA GLY A 45 49.95 26.04 -21.05
C GLY A 45 48.90 26.74 -20.17
N SER A 46 48.71 28.06 -20.30
CA SER A 46 47.96 28.88 -19.33
C SER A 46 47.07 29.93 -19.98
N SER A 47 45.78 29.98 -19.61
CA SER A 47 45.00 31.23 -19.46
C SER A 47 43.59 30.96 -18.89
N VAL A 48 43.03 31.98 -18.22
CA VAL A 48 41.73 31.99 -17.52
C VAL A 48 40.57 32.26 -18.49
N TRP A 49 39.38 31.69 -18.20
CA TRP A 49 38.06 32.25 -18.55
C TRP A 49 37.03 31.90 -17.45
N ASP A 50 35.89 32.58 -17.46
CA ASP A 50 34.96 32.74 -16.33
C ASP A 50 34.10 31.52 -15.94
N PHE A 51 33.60 31.57 -14.70
CA PHE A 51 32.56 30.68 -14.19
C PHE A 51 31.15 31.17 -14.56
N SER A 52 30.40 30.35 -15.29
CA SER A 52 28.94 30.38 -15.32
C SER A 52 28.43 28.93 -15.16
N ALA A 53 28.13 28.53 -13.92
CA ALA A 53 27.98 27.11 -13.57
C ALA A 53 26.51 26.70 -13.36
N VAL A 54 25.99 25.91 -14.30
CA VAL A 54 25.06 24.79 -14.02
C VAL A 54 25.58 23.60 -14.84
N GLY A 55 26.34 22.72 -14.19
CA GLY A 55 27.01 21.60 -14.84
C GLY A 55 26.36 20.27 -14.49
N LEU A 56 25.72 19.63 -15.46
CA LEU A 56 25.30 18.23 -15.35
C LEU A 56 26.55 17.35 -15.14
N VAL A 57 26.51 16.45 -14.15
CA VAL A 57 27.54 15.40 -13.98
C VAL A 57 26.91 14.06 -14.37
N GLY A 58 27.10 13.66 -15.62
CA GLY A 58 26.78 12.31 -16.06
C GLY A 58 27.78 11.30 -15.49
N LEU A 59 27.30 10.33 -14.71
CA LEU A 59 28.14 9.33 -14.06
C LEU A 59 28.27 8.07 -14.94
N PHE A 60 29.47 7.85 -15.50
CA PHE A 60 29.81 6.54 -16.09
C PHE A 60 30.27 5.59 -14.99
N LEU A 61 29.47 4.57 -14.69
CA LEU A 61 29.89 3.44 -13.85
C LEU A 61 30.76 2.48 -14.66
N LEU A 62 32.01 2.30 -14.21
CA LEU A 62 32.94 1.32 -14.78
C LEU A 62 32.91 0.04 -13.93
N SER A 63 32.21 -0.99 -14.40
CA SER A 63 32.20 -2.30 -13.74
C SER A 63 33.58 -2.97 -13.81
N ILE A 64 33.99 -3.60 -12.69
CA ILE A 64 35.22 -4.40 -12.60
C ILE A 64 34.85 -5.78 -12.07
N SER A 65 34.39 -6.66 -12.96
CA SER A 65 34.20 -8.08 -12.69
C SER A 65 35.55 -8.81 -12.69
N GLY A 66 36.01 -9.23 -11.50
CA GLY A 66 37.27 -9.94 -11.30
C GLY A 66 37.08 -11.42 -11.02
N GLU A 67 36.85 -12.24 -12.05
CA GLU A 67 36.80 -13.71 -11.91
C GLU A 67 38.19 -14.28 -11.56
N LEU A 68 38.21 -15.29 -10.67
CA LEU A 68 39.43 -16.01 -10.25
C LEU A 68 39.38 -17.51 -10.60
N GLU A 69 39.17 -17.83 -11.89
CA GLU A 69 39.41 -19.17 -12.41
C GLU A 69 40.93 -19.47 -12.50
N GLY A 70 41.48 -20.04 -11.42
CA GLY A 70 42.88 -20.44 -11.29
C GLY A 70 43.14 -21.94 -11.52
N GLY A 71 42.53 -22.55 -12.54
CA GLY A 71 42.56 -24.01 -12.74
C GLY A 71 43.94 -24.59 -13.09
N LEU A 72 44.55 -25.33 -12.17
CA LEU A 72 45.83 -26.03 -12.38
C LEU A 72 45.64 -27.55 -12.19
N GLN A 73 45.45 -28.28 -13.30
CA GLN A 73 45.33 -29.74 -13.28
C GLN A 73 46.70 -30.43 -13.27
N CYS A 74 46.86 -31.41 -12.38
CA CYS A 74 47.89 -32.44 -12.47
C CYS A 74 47.25 -33.83 -12.58
N THR A 75 47.88 -34.73 -13.34
CA THR A 75 47.27 -35.98 -13.82
C THR A 75 47.66 -37.21 -13.00
N GLY A 76 46.73 -38.13 -12.73
CA GLY A 76 47.06 -39.50 -12.31
C GLY A 76 45.93 -40.23 -11.55
N PRO A 77 45.62 -41.51 -11.87
CA PRO A 77 44.52 -42.25 -11.22
C PRO A 77 45.00 -43.22 -10.12
N GLY A 78 44.13 -43.49 -9.12
CA GLY A 78 44.34 -44.52 -8.09
C GLY A 78 43.05 -44.84 -7.33
N GLN A 79 42.81 -46.13 -7.03
CA GLN A 79 41.58 -46.60 -6.37
C GLN A 79 41.69 -46.65 -4.83
N ASP A 80 40.54 -46.99 -4.22
CA ASP A 80 40.37 -47.81 -3.00
C ASP A 80 40.24 -47.16 -1.59
N LYS A 81 38.97 -47.18 -1.13
CA LYS A 81 38.47 -47.79 0.13
C LYS A 81 38.72 -47.14 1.51
N MET A 82 37.63 -47.16 2.30
CA MET A 82 37.53 -47.19 3.78
C MET A 82 37.93 -45.89 4.53
N THR A 83 37.42 -45.57 5.73
CA THR A 83 36.57 -46.35 6.67
C THR A 83 35.61 -45.44 7.48
N GLN A 84 34.54 -46.00 8.04
CA GLN A 84 33.75 -45.35 9.11
C GLN A 84 34.50 -45.36 10.46
N LYS A 85 34.42 -44.29 11.27
CA LYS A 85 33.55 -44.20 12.48
C LYS A 85 33.79 -42.91 13.32
N PRO A 86 32.80 -42.48 14.13
CA PRO A 86 32.84 -41.21 14.87
C PRO A 86 33.38 -41.35 16.31
N ARG A 87 33.74 -40.21 16.94
CA ARG A 87 33.76 -40.03 18.40
C ARG A 87 33.40 -38.60 18.83
N GLU A 88 32.33 -38.54 19.62
CA GLU A 88 32.20 -37.90 20.96
C GLU A 88 32.66 -36.45 21.17
N ALA A 89 31.81 -35.71 21.92
CA ALA A 89 31.97 -34.29 22.22
C ALA A 89 32.98 -34.01 23.35
N LEU A 90 33.43 -32.76 23.41
CA LEU A 90 34.11 -32.18 24.56
C LEU A 90 33.62 -30.73 24.75
N GLU A 91 32.91 -30.46 25.85
CA GLU A 91 32.71 -29.07 26.31
C GLU A 91 34.05 -28.46 26.72
N TRP A 92 34.18 -27.13 26.78
CA TRP A 92 34.86 -26.40 27.87
C TRP A 92 34.78 -24.87 27.65
N GLY A 93 34.62 -24.11 28.73
CA GLY A 93 35.16 -22.75 28.84
C GLY A 93 34.23 -21.56 28.54
N ARG A 94 34.02 -20.71 29.55
CA ARG A 94 33.51 -19.34 29.38
C ARG A 94 34.60 -18.45 28.76
N GLY A 95 34.27 -17.68 27.72
CA GLY A 95 35.14 -16.64 27.15
C GLY A 95 34.82 -15.25 27.71
N VAL A 96 35.85 -14.44 27.98
CA VAL A 96 35.72 -13.03 28.39
C VAL A 96 35.87 -12.13 27.17
N LEU A 97 34.98 -11.17 26.99
CA LEU A 97 35.07 -10.18 25.91
C LEU A 97 36.18 -9.16 26.23
N MET A 98 37.23 -9.12 25.40
CA MET A 98 38.37 -8.22 25.58
C MET A 98 38.31 -7.10 24.53
N ALA A 99 37.97 -5.88 24.95
CA ALA A 99 37.93 -4.73 24.06
C ALA A 99 39.35 -4.19 23.77
N ILE A 100 39.67 -3.96 22.50
CA ILE A 100 40.93 -3.36 22.05
C ILE A 100 40.61 -1.95 21.47
N PRO A 101 40.99 -0.85 22.15
CA PRO A 101 40.77 0.49 21.63
C PRO A 101 41.81 0.88 20.58
N LEU A 102 41.39 1.10 19.33
CA LEU A 102 42.28 1.57 18.26
C LEU A 102 42.45 3.10 18.34
N ILE A 103 43.59 3.56 18.87
CA ILE A 103 43.91 4.98 18.97
C ILE A 103 44.52 5.48 17.64
N LEU A 104 43.69 6.10 16.79
CA LEU A 104 44.15 6.86 15.63
C LEU A 104 44.73 8.21 16.05
N ARG A 105 45.98 8.47 15.70
CA ARG A 105 46.61 9.80 15.85
C ARG A 105 46.39 10.63 14.59
N ALA A 106 45.88 11.84 14.75
CA ALA A 106 45.78 12.79 13.65
C ALA A 106 47.17 13.29 13.20
N SER A 107 47.39 13.32 11.89
CA SER A 107 48.47 14.08 11.24
C SER A 107 47.90 14.78 10.00
N SER A 108 48.16 16.09 9.89
CA SER A 108 47.37 16.99 9.06
C SER A 108 47.62 16.84 7.56
N PHE A 109 46.58 16.46 6.80
CA PHE A 109 46.37 16.94 5.44
C PHE A 109 44.87 17.16 5.21
N ALA A 110 44.49 18.38 4.84
CA ALA A 110 43.09 18.77 4.69
C ALA A 110 42.60 18.45 3.27
N THR A 111 42.10 17.23 3.08
CA THR A 111 41.21 16.92 1.95
C THR A 111 39.79 16.86 2.51
N ALA A 112 38.98 17.86 2.21
CA ALA A 112 37.57 17.86 2.60
C ALA A 112 36.83 16.83 1.74
N VAL A 113 36.78 15.58 2.22
CA VAL A 113 35.79 14.61 1.75
C VAL A 113 34.45 15.12 2.27
N VAL A 114 33.78 15.91 1.43
CA VAL A 114 32.34 16.14 1.57
C VAL A 114 31.69 14.80 1.26
N LEU A 115 31.52 13.97 2.29
CA LEU A 115 30.45 13.00 2.28
C LEU A 115 29.17 13.82 2.20
N LEU A 116 28.63 13.96 0.99
CA LEU A 116 27.20 14.02 0.82
C LEU A 116 26.67 12.65 1.26
N ALA A 117 26.49 12.50 2.57
CA ALA A 117 25.41 11.67 3.04
C ALA A 117 24.14 12.35 2.50
N VAL A 118 23.63 11.82 1.38
CA VAL A 118 22.21 11.98 1.08
C VAL A 118 21.51 11.15 2.13
N SER A 119 21.27 11.78 3.27
CA SER A 119 20.31 11.28 4.23
C SER A 119 18.96 11.28 3.53
N TYR A 120 18.44 10.11 3.18
CA TYR A 120 16.99 9.95 3.05
C TYR A 120 16.42 10.11 4.48
N SER A 121 16.13 11.36 4.85
CA SER A 121 15.69 11.76 6.19
C SER A 121 14.24 12.26 6.17
N THR A 122 13.36 11.44 5.60
CA THR A 122 11.91 11.41 5.80
C THR A 122 11.42 9.96 5.64
N ALA A 123 12.15 9.00 6.23
CA ALA A 123 11.55 7.72 6.55
C ALA A 123 10.61 7.95 7.73
N PHE A 124 9.37 8.31 7.42
CA PHE A 124 8.29 8.27 8.40
C PHE A 124 8.16 6.83 8.91
N GLY A 125 8.10 6.67 10.23
CA GLY A 125 8.31 5.40 10.93
C GLY A 125 7.12 4.45 10.89
N GLN A 126 6.60 4.15 9.69
CA GLN A 126 5.45 3.28 9.45
C GLN A 126 5.58 2.00 10.29
N THR A 127 4.64 1.79 11.21
CA THR A 127 4.80 0.80 12.29
C THR A 127 4.03 -0.46 11.94
N GLN A 128 4.67 -1.62 11.94
CA GLN A 128 3.95 -2.89 11.77
C GLN A 128 3.06 -3.14 12.99
N LEU A 129 1.75 -2.94 12.81
CA LEU A 129 0.73 -3.24 13.83
C LEU A 129 0.51 -4.75 13.89
N TYR A 130 0.16 -5.34 12.75
CA TYR A 130 -0.22 -6.75 12.63
C TYR A 130 0.55 -7.45 11.52
N VAL A 131 1.04 -8.65 11.83
CA VAL A 131 1.73 -9.54 10.89
C VAL A 131 1.01 -10.88 10.91
N LEU A 132 0.08 -11.06 9.97
CA LEU A 132 -0.86 -12.17 9.93
C LEU A 132 -0.43 -13.15 8.84
N VAL A 133 -0.30 -14.43 9.20
CA VAL A 133 0.23 -15.49 8.33
C VAL A 133 -0.86 -16.48 7.93
N GLY A 134 -0.71 -17.11 6.77
CA GLY A 134 -1.55 -18.26 6.40
C GLY A 134 -1.32 -19.45 7.33
N ASP A 135 -2.33 -20.30 7.50
CA ASP A 135 -2.28 -21.41 8.47
C ASP A 135 -1.73 -22.71 7.85
N ASP A 136 -2.03 -22.96 6.57
CA ASP A 136 -1.69 -24.17 5.84
C ASP A 136 -0.86 -23.92 4.56
N THR A 137 -0.27 -24.98 4.02
CA THR A 137 0.69 -24.88 2.89
C THR A 137 0.01 -24.58 1.55
N GLY A 138 0.21 -23.37 1.03
CA GLY A 138 -0.17 -22.99 -0.34
C GLY A 138 -1.49 -22.24 -0.49
N GLU A 139 -2.18 -21.89 0.61
CA GLU A 139 -3.49 -21.23 0.60
C GLU A 139 -3.50 -19.78 0.06
N ARG A 140 -2.31 -19.17 -0.04
CA ARG A 140 -2.06 -17.79 -0.48
C ARG A 140 -2.80 -16.72 0.33
N PHE A 141 -2.71 -16.80 1.65
CA PHE A 141 -3.20 -15.75 2.53
C PHE A 141 -2.54 -14.40 2.19
N GLY A 142 -3.35 -13.36 2.00
CA GLY A 142 -2.89 -12.06 1.48
C GLY A 142 -2.83 -11.97 -0.05
N GLN A 143 -3.47 -12.88 -0.79
CA GLN A 143 -3.74 -12.67 -2.23
C GLN A 143 -4.69 -11.49 -2.46
N ALA A 144 -5.63 -11.26 -1.55
CA ALA A 144 -6.49 -10.08 -1.54
C ALA A 144 -6.60 -9.54 -0.10
N VAL A 145 -6.61 -8.21 0.04
CA VAL A 145 -6.71 -7.49 1.32
C VAL A 145 -7.61 -6.26 1.14
N SER A 146 -8.31 -5.84 2.19
CA SER A 146 -9.04 -4.57 2.26
C SER A 146 -9.26 -4.16 3.72
N GLY A 147 -9.31 -2.86 4.01
CA GLY A 147 -10.10 -2.36 5.13
C GLY A 147 -11.59 -2.72 4.97
N ALA A 148 -12.33 -2.72 6.07
CA ALA A 148 -13.72 -3.19 6.13
C ALA A 148 -14.71 -2.17 6.69
N GLY A 149 -14.25 -1.06 7.28
CA GLY A 149 -15.06 -0.18 8.12
C GLY A 149 -15.24 -0.74 9.53
N ASP A 150 -16.01 -0.08 10.38
CA ASP A 150 -16.25 -0.50 11.79
C ASP A 150 -17.35 -1.56 11.86
N LEU A 151 -17.05 -2.76 11.34
CA LEU A 151 -17.96 -3.90 11.31
C LEU A 151 -18.50 -4.21 12.73
N ASN A 152 -17.61 -4.16 13.73
CA ASN A 152 -17.90 -4.61 15.09
C ASN A 152 -18.52 -3.53 16.01
N ALA A 153 -18.46 -2.24 15.60
CA ALA A 153 -18.91 -1.04 16.30
C ALA A 153 -18.19 -0.75 17.62
N ASP A 154 -16.85 -0.85 17.62
CA ASP A 154 -16.00 -0.44 18.75
C ASP A 154 -15.35 0.96 18.57
N GLY A 155 -15.45 1.53 17.37
CA GLY A 155 -14.97 2.87 17.00
C GLY A 155 -13.65 2.91 16.24
N PHE A 156 -13.21 1.79 15.68
CA PHE A 156 -11.96 1.62 14.92
C PHE A 156 -12.25 0.84 13.63
N ASP A 157 -11.46 1.05 12.59
CA ASP A 157 -11.68 0.33 11.33
C ASP A 157 -11.20 -1.13 11.40
N ASP A 158 -12.10 -2.07 11.09
CA ASP A 158 -11.79 -3.50 10.97
C ASP A 158 -11.22 -3.81 9.57
N PHE A 159 -10.61 -4.99 9.37
CA PHE A 159 -10.01 -5.34 8.09
C PHE A 159 -10.07 -6.84 7.76
N LEU A 160 -9.91 -7.18 6.48
CA LEU A 160 -10.18 -8.53 5.98
C LEU A 160 -9.20 -9.01 4.89
N ILE A 161 -8.92 -10.32 4.89
CA ILE A 161 -7.83 -10.94 4.12
C ILE A 161 -8.30 -12.28 3.54
N GLY A 162 -8.08 -12.47 2.24
CA GLY A 162 -8.39 -13.70 1.51
C GLY A 162 -7.24 -14.71 1.41
N ALA A 163 -7.58 -16.00 1.46
CA ALA A 163 -6.73 -17.15 1.15
C ALA A 163 -7.47 -18.08 0.15
N PRO A 164 -7.53 -17.73 -1.15
CA PRO A 164 -8.40 -18.40 -2.11
C PRO A 164 -8.00 -19.84 -2.45
N ASP A 165 -6.75 -20.25 -2.18
CA ASP A 165 -6.30 -21.62 -2.42
C ASP A 165 -6.54 -22.56 -1.21
N ASP A 166 -7.17 -22.10 -0.11
CA ASP A 166 -7.48 -22.93 1.07
C ASP A 166 -8.13 -24.27 0.69
N GLY A 167 -7.70 -25.32 1.43
CA GLY A 167 -8.12 -26.70 1.26
C GLY A 167 -9.12 -27.21 2.29
N THR A 168 -9.58 -26.41 3.25
CA THR A 168 -10.32 -26.86 4.44
C THR A 168 -11.68 -27.47 4.09
N ASN A 169 -12.47 -26.81 3.23
CA ASN A 169 -13.69 -27.38 2.65
C ASN A 169 -13.43 -28.20 1.36
N GLY A 170 -12.17 -28.55 1.12
CA GLY A 170 -11.65 -29.23 -0.06
C GLY A 170 -10.73 -28.31 -0.87
N ASN A 171 -9.85 -28.92 -1.67
CA ASN A 171 -8.82 -28.25 -2.46
C ASN A 171 -9.33 -26.99 -3.19
N GLN A 172 -8.80 -25.82 -2.84
CA GLN A 172 -9.10 -24.52 -3.46
C GLN A 172 -10.58 -24.12 -3.32
N ALA A 173 -11.21 -24.48 -2.19
CA ALA A 173 -12.50 -23.90 -1.79
C ALA A 173 -12.33 -22.43 -1.40
N GLY A 174 -11.24 -22.10 -0.72
CA GLY A 174 -10.86 -20.74 -0.35
C GLY A 174 -11.46 -20.26 0.99
N GLN A 175 -10.80 -19.28 1.59
CA GLN A 175 -11.12 -18.71 2.91
C GLN A 175 -11.05 -17.18 2.87
N VAL A 176 -11.83 -16.52 3.73
CA VAL A 176 -11.62 -15.12 4.17
C VAL A 176 -11.58 -15.08 5.68
N ARG A 177 -10.59 -14.39 6.24
CA ARG A 177 -10.50 -14.08 7.68
C ARG A 177 -10.65 -12.58 7.88
N VAL A 178 -11.48 -12.19 8.84
CA VAL A 178 -11.82 -10.81 9.20
C VAL A 178 -11.31 -10.53 10.61
N PHE A 179 -10.66 -9.40 10.81
CA PHE A 179 -9.89 -9.08 12.02
C PHE A 179 -10.30 -7.72 12.58
N SER A 180 -10.29 -7.61 13.90
CA SER A 180 -10.54 -6.35 14.60
C SER A 180 -9.37 -5.39 14.43
N GLY A 181 -9.66 -4.11 14.18
CA GLY A 181 -8.64 -3.06 14.14
C GLY A 181 -7.88 -2.92 15.46
N VAL A 182 -8.61 -2.93 16.58
CA VAL A 182 -8.12 -2.60 17.94
C VAL A 182 -6.97 -3.48 18.44
N ASP A 183 -7.02 -4.79 18.16
CA ASP A 183 -6.01 -5.74 18.67
C ASP A 183 -5.63 -6.88 17.70
N GLY A 184 -6.16 -6.87 16.47
CA GLY A 184 -5.91 -7.90 15.47
C GLY A 184 -6.54 -9.26 15.80
N THR A 185 -7.52 -9.32 16.71
CA THR A 185 -8.27 -10.56 16.98
C THR A 185 -9.19 -10.93 15.81
N LEU A 186 -9.36 -12.24 15.60
CA LEU A 186 -10.20 -12.80 14.54
C LEU A 186 -11.69 -12.64 14.89
N LEU A 187 -12.39 -11.79 14.14
CA LEU A 187 -13.83 -11.59 14.23
C LEU A 187 -14.60 -12.72 13.52
N PHE A 188 -14.26 -12.98 12.25
CA PHE A 188 -14.91 -13.99 11.41
C PHE A 188 -13.90 -14.86 10.66
N ASP A 189 -14.24 -16.15 10.53
CA ASP A 189 -13.47 -17.17 9.83
C ASP A 189 -14.42 -17.88 8.85
N LEU A 190 -14.31 -17.55 7.56
CA LEU A 190 -15.29 -17.89 6.53
C LEU A 190 -14.65 -18.74 5.43
N TYR A 191 -15.33 -19.81 5.03
CA TYR A 191 -14.82 -20.79 4.06
C TYR A 191 -15.78 -20.94 2.87
N GLY A 192 -15.23 -21.25 1.69
CA GLY A 192 -16.00 -21.51 0.47
C GLY A 192 -16.88 -22.76 0.54
N ASP A 193 -17.91 -22.82 -0.31
CA ASP A 193 -18.90 -23.92 -0.32
C ASP A 193 -18.32 -25.23 -0.89
N ALA A 194 -17.56 -25.15 -1.98
CA ALA A 194 -17.14 -26.30 -2.76
C ALA A 194 -15.68 -26.23 -3.24
N PRO A 195 -15.03 -27.37 -3.51
CA PRO A 195 -13.63 -27.41 -3.94
C PRO A 195 -13.47 -26.82 -5.34
N GLY A 196 -12.65 -25.77 -5.47
CA GLY A 196 -12.37 -25.07 -6.72
C GLY A 196 -13.08 -23.72 -6.88
N ASP A 197 -13.95 -23.32 -5.94
CA ASP A 197 -14.70 -22.05 -6.01
C ASP A 197 -13.81 -20.79 -5.93
N LEU A 198 -12.63 -20.89 -5.30
CA LEU A 198 -11.73 -19.78 -4.95
C LEU A 198 -12.41 -18.65 -4.15
N PHE A 199 -13.14 -18.97 -3.09
CA PHE A 199 -13.71 -17.99 -2.17
C PHE A 199 -12.61 -17.14 -1.51
N GLY A 200 -12.73 -15.82 -1.53
CA GLY A 200 -11.67 -14.91 -1.09
C GLY A 200 -10.66 -14.53 -2.19
N ASN A 201 -10.97 -14.78 -3.47
CA ASN A 201 -10.13 -14.34 -4.58
C ASN A 201 -10.10 -12.81 -4.75
N ALA A 202 -11.21 -12.16 -4.39
CA ALA A 202 -11.36 -10.73 -4.25
C ALA A 202 -12.23 -10.45 -3.03
N VAL A 203 -11.93 -9.37 -2.31
CA VAL A 203 -12.60 -8.95 -1.08
C VAL A 203 -12.63 -7.43 -1.01
N ALA A 204 -13.66 -6.84 -0.41
CA ALA A 204 -13.75 -5.42 -0.12
C ALA A 204 -14.73 -5.11 1.03
N ALA A 205 -14.63 -3.92 1.61
CA ALA A 205 -15.74 -3.28 2.30
C ALA A 205 -16.93 -3.09 1.35
N ALA A 206 -18.14 -3.11 1.88
CA ALA A 206 -19.37 -2.92 1.11
C ALA A 206 -20.20 -1.69 1.53
N GLY A 207 -19.90 -1.07 2.69
CA GLY A 207 -20.75 -0.05 3.32
C GLY A 207 -21.92 -0.68 4.08
N ASP A 208 -22.87 0.12 4.57
CA ASP A 208 -24.08 -0.36 5.27
C ASP A 208 -25.12 -0.84 4.25
N VAL A 209 -24.88 -2.04 3.70
CA VAL A 209 -25.72 -2.65 2.66
C VAL A 209 -27.12 -2.97 3.20
N ASN A 210 -27.24 -3.27 4.49
CA ASN A 210 -28.50 -3.71 5.10
C ASN A 210 -29.27 -2.63 5.89
N ALA A 211 -28.67 -1.45 6.08
CA ALA A 211 -29.17 -0.30 6.85
C ALA A 211 -29.39 -0.58 8.35
N ASP A 212 -28.46 -1.31 8.99
CA ASP A 212 -28.47 -1.53 10.46
C ASP A 212 -27.56 -0.59 11.27
N GLY A 213 -26.70 0.18 10.60
CA GLY A 213 -25.79 1.16 11.19
C GLY A 213 -24.37 0.63 11.41
N ARG A 214 -23.92 -0.33 10.59
CA ARG A 214 -22.57 -0.92 10.56
C ARG A 214 -22.17 -1.17 9.12
N ASP A 215 -20.87 -1.18 8.86
CA ASP A 215 -20.35 -1.63 7.58
C ASP A 215 -20.56 -3.15 7.40
N ASP A 216 -20.87 -3.55 6.18
CA ASP A 216 -20.94 -4.92 5.70
C ASP A 216 -19.77 -5.18 4.73
N PHE A 217 -19.54 -6.44 4.32
CA PHE A 217 -18.41 -6.77 3.43
C PHE A 217 -18.75 -7.77 2.31
N ILE A 218 -17.99 -7.69 1.21
CA ILE A 218 -18.27 -8.40 -0.04
C ILE A 218 -17.09 -9.28 -0.47
N VAL A 219 -17.37 -10.52 -0.89
CA VAL A 219 -16.36 -11.55 -1.21
C VAL A 219 -16.68 -12.25 -2.53
N GLY A 220 -15.68 -12.31 -3.42
CA GLY A 220 -15.71 -13.08 -4.67
C GLY A 220 -15.25 -14.53 -4.51
N ALA A 221 -15.98 -15.43 -5.17
CA ALA A 221 -15.64 -16.82 -5.44
C ALA A 221 -15.61 -17.03 -6.97
N VAL A 222 -14.52 -16.56 -7.58
CA VAL A 222 -14.40 -16.29 -9.02
C VAL A 222 -14.59 -17.53 -9.92
N TRP A 223 -14.41 -18.74 -9.38
CA TRP A 223 -14.51 -20.00 -10.14
C TRP A 223 -15.75 -20.83 -9.80
N ALA A 224 -16.67 -20.32 -8.97
CA ALA A 224 -17.89 -21.04 -8.60
C ALA A 224 -18.69 -21.53 -9.83
N ASP A 225 -19.08 -22.81 -9.80
CA ASP A 225 -19.60 -23.55 -10.95
C ASP A 225 -21.16 -23.48 -11.09
N ASN A 226 -21.83 -22.64 -10.29
CA ASN A 226 -23.28 -22.72 -10.04
C ASN A 226 -24.18 -22.59 -11.28
N ASN A 227 -23.83 -21.72 -12.23
CA ASN A 227 -24.54 -21.55 -13.51
C ASN A 227 -23.74 -22.07 -14.72
N GLY A 228 -22.84 -23.02 -14.47
CA GLY A 228 -21.89 -23.56 -15.44
C GLY A 228 -20.45 -23.30 -15.00
N SER A 229 -19.51 -24.00 -15.62
CA SER A 229 -18.15 -24.03 -15.08
C SER A 229 -17.45 -22.67 -15.13
N MET A 230 -16.87 -22.23 -14.00
CA MET A 230 -16.29 -20.89 -13.82
C MET A 230 -17.28 -19.76 -14.13
N ALA A 231 -18.55 -19.89 -13.71
CA ALA A 231 -19.51 -18.78 -13.78
C ALA A 231 -19.09 -17.65 -12.83
N GLY A 232 -18.54 -18.03 -11.68
CA GLY A 232 -18.20 -17.11 -10.60
C GLY A 232 -19.40 -16.76 -9.72
N ARG A 233 -19.11 -16.27 -8.53
CA ARG A 233 -20.07 -15.91 -7.49
C ARG A 233 -19.54 -14.75 -6.67
N VAL A 234 -20.46 -13.95 -6.13
CA VAL A 234 -20.20 -12.99 -5.06
C VAL A 234 -21.17 -13.24 -3.90
N ARG A 235 -20.69 -13.01 -2.68
CA ARG A 235 -21.51 -12.95 -1.46
C ARG A 235 -21.28 -11.65 -0.71
N VAL A 236 -22.35 -11.18 -0.07
CA VAL A 236 -22.31 -10.05 0.86
C VAL A 236 -22.65 -10.59 2.25
N PHE A 237 -21.89 -10.18 3.25
CA PHE A 237 -21.96 -10.66 4.63
C PHE A 237 -22.16 -9.48 5.58
N SER A 238 -23.04 -9.64 6.57
CA SER A 238 -23.29 -8.60 7.55
C SER A 238 -22.09 -8.41 8.51
N GLY A 239 -21.72 -7.17 8.81
CA GLY A 239 -20.71 -6.86 9.84
C GLY A 239 -21.10 -7.34 11.25
N VAL A 240 -22.40 -7.47 11.53
CA VAL A 240 -22.93 -7.89 12.84
C VAL A 240 -22.57 -9.33 13.21
N ASP A 241 -22.74 -10.28 12.29
CA ASP A 241 -22.65 -11.71 12.58
C ASP A 241 -22.16 -12.59 11.41
N ALA A 242 -21.69 -11.99 10.32
CA ALA A 242 -21.35 -12.64 9.06
C ALA A 242 -22.47 -13.55 8.49
N SER A 243 -23.74 -13.23 8.76
CA SER A 243 -24.85 -13.79 8.00
C SER A 243 -24.84 -13.29 6.55
N VAL A 244 -25.21 -14.15 5.61
CA VAL A 244 -25.23 -13.81 4.18
C VAL A 244 -26.47 -12.96 3.87
N LEU A 245 -26.22 -11.70 3.51
CA LEU A 245 -27.24 -10.75 3.07
C LEU A 245 -27.68 -11.06 1.64
N HIS A 246 -26.71 -11.14 0.72
CA HIS A 246 -26.92 -11.42 -0.69
C HIS A 246 -26.00 -12.52 -1.23
N THR A 247 -26.44 -13.22 -2.28
CA THR A 247 -25.59 -14.11 -3.08
C THR A 247 -25.94 -13.90 -4.55
N PHE A 248 -24.93 -13.56 -5.34
CA PHE A 248 -25.03 -13.30 -6.77
C PHE A 248 -24.19 -14.32 -7.53
N ASP A 249 -24.82 -15.12 -8.39
CA ASP A 249 -24.14 -16.09 -9.26
C ASP A 249 -23.99 -15.50 -10.68
N GLY A 250 -22.83 -15.70 -11.32
CA GLY A 250 -22.61 -15.31 -12.72
C GLY A 250 -23.62 -15.94 -13.68
N LEU A 251 -23.90 -15.30 -14.83
CA LEU A 251 -25.04 -15.66 -15.67
C LEU A 251 -24.80 -16.92 -16.52
N ALA A 252 -23.54 -17.19 -16.87
CA ALA A 252 -23.10 -18.41 -17.54
C ALA A 252 -21.69 -18.81 -17.09
N GLY A 253 -21.42 -20.12 -17.10
CA GLY A 253 -20.06 -20.64 -16.93
C GLY A 253 -19.08 -20.00 -17.91
N GLY A 254 -18.02 -19.36 -17.40
CA GLY A 254 -17.04 -18.61 -18.18
C GLY A 254 -17.20 -17.08 -18.12
N ASP A 255 -18.12 -16.56 -17.29
CA ASP A 255 -18.22 -15.13 -16.96
C ASP A 255 -17.21 -14.67 -15.89
N PHE A 256 -16.69 -15.57 -15.04
CA PHE A 256 -15.77 -15.24 -13.93
C PHE A 256 -16.28 -14.08 -13.04
N PHE A 257 -17.58 -14.10 -12.76
CA PHE A 257 -18.26 -13.08 -11.96
C PHE A 257 -17.70 -13.01 -10.54
N GLY A 258 -17.37 -11.82 -10.05
CA GLY A 258 -16.68 -11.65 -8.78
C GLY A 258 -15.17 -11.78 -8.84
N ILE A 259 -14.55 -11.64 -10.03
CA ILE A 259 -13.09 -11.54 -10.16
C ILE A 259 -12.53 -10.33 -9.39
N ARG A 260 -13.30 -9.24 -9.31
CA ARG A 260 -13.08 -8.08 -8.44
C ARG A 260 -14.43 -7.56 -7.95
N VAL A 261 -14.44 -6.98 -6.75
CA VAL A 261 -15.62 -6.48 -6.03
C VAL A 261 -15.24 -5.21 -5.28
N ALA A 262 -16.19 -4.30 -5.11
CA ALA A 262 -16.09 -3.11 -4.26
C ALA A 262 -17.49 -2.67 -3.79
N GLY A 263 -17.60 -2.07 -2.61
CA GLY A 263 -18.70 -1.16 -2.31
C GLY A 263 -18.57 0.13 -3.15
N VAL A 264 -19.69 0.74 -3.49
CA VAL A 264 -19.74 2.07 -4.14
C VAL A 264 -20.59 3.09 -3.37
N GLY A 265 -21.14 2.71 -2.21
CA GLY A 265 -22.06 3.55 -1.45
C GLY A 265 -23.47 3.60 -2.06
N ASP A 266 -24.41 4.31 -1.42
CA ASP A 266 -25.78 4.51 -1.94
C ASP A 266 -25.76 5.29 -3.27
N VAL A 267 -25.78 4.55 -4.38
CA VAL A 267 -25.73 5.07 -5.75
C VAL A 267 -27.13 5.37 -6.28
N ASN A 268 -28.15 4.66 -5.80
CA ASN A 268 -29.53 4.81 -6.26
C ASN A 268 -30.40 5.79 -5.41
N ALA A 269 -29.89 6.21 -4.25
CA ALA A 269 -30.53 7.05 -3.23
C ALA A 269 -31.73 6.39 -2.51
N ASP A 270 -31.67 5.09 -2.22
CA ASP A 270 -32.69 4.37 -1.42
C ASP A 270 -32.35 4.24 0.07
N GLY A 271 -31.12 4.54 0.48
CA GLY A 271 -30.64 4.47 1.86
C GLY A 271 -29.88 3.20 2.24
N HIS A 272 -29.44 2.42 1.25
CA HIS A 272 -28.58 1.23 1.41
C HIS A 272 -27.34 1.39 0.52
N ASP A 273 -26.17 0.93 0.98
CA ASP A 273 -24.96 1.02 0.15
C ASP A 273 -24.93 -0.04 -0.97
N ASP A 274 -24.67 0.42 -2.21
CA ASP A 274 -24.69 -0.37 -3.42
C ASP A 274 -23.31 -0.97 -3.77
N LEU A 275 -23.30 -1.97 -4.66
CA LEU A 275 -22.19 -2.91 -4.84
C LEU A 275 -21.72 -2.97 -6.31
N LEU A 276 -20.42 -2.86 -6.56
CA LEU A 276 -19.83 -2.98 -7.89
C LEU A 276 -19.08 -4.33 -8.04
N VAL A 277 -19.49 -5.12 -9.03
CA VAL A 277 -18.90 -6.43 -9.33
C VAL A 277 -18.36 -6.49 -10.76
N GLY A 278 -17.09 -6.89 -10.91
CA GLY A 278 -16.44 -7.16 -12.19
C GLY A 278 -16.59 -8.60 -12.68
N ALA A 279 -16.60 -8.79 -14.00
CA ALA A 279 -16.71 -10.09 -14.67
C ALA A 279 -15.96 -10.08 -16.02
N VAL A 280 -15.18 -11.13 -16.32
CA VAL A 280 -14.33 -11.21 -17.52
C VAL A 280 -14.58 -12.46 -18.35
N GLN A 281 -15.03 -12.27 -19.58
CA GLN A 281 -15.49 -13.36 -20.44
C GLN A 281 -14.35 -14.04 -21.24
N TRP A 282 -13.28 -14.44 -20.54
CA TRP A 282 -12.06 -15.03 -21.11
C TRP A 282 -12.34 -16.20 -22.05
N LEU A 283 -13.14 -17.18 -21.60
CA LEU A 283 -13.35 -18.44 -22.34
C LEU A 283 -14.11 -18.25 -23.67
N TYR A 284 -14.74 -17.10 -23.87
CA TYR A 284 -15.48 -16.74 -25.08
C TYR A 284 -14.87 -15.55 -25.83
N ASN A 285 -13.77 -14.99 -25.34
CA ASN A 285 -13.15 -13.75 -25.82
C ASN A 285 -14.17 -12.59 -25.88
N GLY A 286 -15.01 -12.47 -24.84
CA GLY A 286 -16.05 -11.44 -24.76
C GLY A 286 -15.49 -10.04 -24.45
N THR A 287 -16.40 -9.08 -24.24
CA THR A 287 -16.06 -7.69 -23.90
C THR A 287 -15.63 -7.50 -22.45
N GLY A 288 -15.99 -8.45 -21.58
CA GLY A 288 -16.10 -8.21 -20.14
C GLY A 288 -17.28 -7.30 -19.79
N TYR A 289 -17.66 -7.29 -18.53
CA TYR A 289 -18.65 -6.38 -17.98
C TYR A 289 -18.41 -6.07 -16.49
N ALA A 290 -18.99 -4.98 -16.02
CA ALA A 290 -19.17 -4.72 -14.59
C ALA A 290 -20.65 -4.39 -14.32
N GLN A 291 -21.15 -4.78 -13.15
CA GLN A 291 -22.53 -4.53 -12.71
C GLN A 291 -22.53 -3.77 -11.39
N VAL A 292 -23.38 -2.74 -11.29
CA VAL A 292 -23.79 -2.13 -10.03
C VAL A 292 -25.07 -2.83 -9.58
N LEU A 293 -25.06 -3.39 -8.37
CA LEU A 293 -26.14 -4.16 -7.77
C LEU A 293 -26.64 -3.41 -6.54
N SER A 294 -27.96 -3.34 -6.37
CA SER A 294 -28.54 -2.60 -5.26
C SER A 294 -28.34 -3.31 -3.91
N GLY A 295 -27.96 -2.56 -2.88
CA GLY A 295 -27.88 -3.08 -1.52
C GLY A 295 -29.24 -3.50 -0.95
N SER A 296 -30.32 -2.78 -1.29
CA SER A 296 -31.65 -3.00 -0.70
C SER A 296 -32.38 -4.25 -1.22
N ASP A 297 -32.27 -4.57 -2.52
CA ASP A 297 -32.99 -5.70 -3.15
C ASP A 297 -32.17 -6.58 -4.10
N GLY A 298 -30.89 -6.26 -4.34
CA GLY A 298 -30.01 -7.02 -5.23
C GLY A 298 -30.30 -6.86 -6.72
N SER A 299 -31.12 -5.90 -7.13
CA SER A 299 -31.38 -5.61 -8.55
C SER A 299 -30.19 -4.93 -9.23
N VAL A 300 -30.05 -5.13 -10.55
CA VAL A 300 -28.99 -4.46 -11.34
C VAL A 300 -29.41 -3.02 -11.62
N ILE A 301 -28.69 -2.06 -11.03
CA ILE A 301 -28.85 -0.62 -11.26
C ILE A 301 -28.21 -0.25 -12.62
N TYR A 302 -26.94 -0.59 -12.78
CA TYR A 302 -26.17 -0.35 -14.02
C TYR A 302 -25.43 -1.60 -14.48
N GLN A 303 -25.18 -1.70 -15.78
CA GLN A 303 -24.24 -2.66 -16.35
C GLN A 303 -23.40 -1.99 -17.44
N PHE A 304 -22.09 -1.98 -17.25
CA PHE A 304 -21.10 -1.47 -18.20
C PHE A 304 -20.46 -2.64 -18.96
N THR A 305 -20.15 -2.46 -20.24
CA THR A 305 -19.50 -3.48 -21.09
C THR A 305 -18.34 -2.87 -21.88
N GLY A 306 -17.29 -3.65 -22.14
CA GLY A 306 -16.21 -3.22 -23.04
C GLY A 306 -16.71 -2.94 -24.46
N ASP A 307 -16.00 -2.10 -25.21
CA ASP A 307 -16.39 -1.69 -26.57
C ASP A 307 -16.02 -2.76 -27.61
N GLY A 308 -14.91 -3.46 -27.35
CA GLY A 308 -14.29 -4.46 -28.20
C GLY A 308 -14.32 -5.88 -27.63
N ILE A 309 -14.28 -6.84 -28.56
CA ILE A 309 -14.13 -8.27 -28.30
C ILE A 309 -12.69 -8.52 -27.84
N GLY A 310 -12.49 -8.69 -26.54
CA GLY A 310 -11.18 -8.85 -25.90
C GLY A 310 -10.86 -7.85 -24.79
N ASP A 311 -11.48 -6.66 -24.77
CA ASP A 311 -11.14 -5.53 -23.88
C ASP A 311 -11.09 -5.90 -22.38
N GLN A 312 -12.04 -6.75 -21.96
CA GLN A 312 -12.23 -7.22 -20.58
C GLN A 312 -12.41 -6.07 -19.58
N LEU A 313 -13.38 -5.20 -19.88
CA LEU A 313 -13.93 -4.28 -18.88
C LEU A 313 -14.43 -5.07 -17.67
N GLY A 314 -14.14 -4.62 -16.46
CA GLY A 314 -14.47 -5.34 -15.22
C GLY A 314 -13.41 -6.34 -14.77
N TYR A 315 -12.21 -6.33 -15.39
CA TYR A 315 -11.04 -7.01 -14.81
C TYR A 315 -10.60 -6.38 -13.48
N SER A 316 -10.79 -5.06 -13.35
CA SER A 316 -10.64 -4.32 -12.09
C SER A 316 -11.80 -3.33 -11.91
N VAL A 317 -12.18 -3.09 -10.66
CA VAL A 317 -13.25 -2.17 -10.23
C VAL A 317 -12.89 -1.55 -8.88
N ASP A 318 -13.34 -0.33 -8.63
CA ASP A 318 -13.35 0.29 -7.29
C ASP A 318 -14.41 1.40 -7.23
N GLY A 319 -14.82 1.79 -6.02
CA GLY A 319 -15.46 3.09 -5.82
C GLY A 319 -14.43 4.23 -5.94
N VAL A 320 -14.82 5.40 -6.43
CA VAL A 320 -13.98 6.61 -6.37
C VAL A 320 -14.56 7.71 -5.48
N GLY A 321 -15.84 7.63 -5.10
CA GLY A 321 -16.53 8.72 -4.41
C GLY A 321 -17.06 9.77 -5.40
N ASP A 322 -17.70 10.83 -4.92
CA ASP A 322 -18.34 11.85 -5.78
C ASP A 322 -17.28 12.77 -6.43
N VAL A 323 -16.69 12.33 -7.55
CA VAL A 323 -15.63 13.09 -8.25
C VAL A 323 -16.22 14.26 -9.02
N ASN A 324 -17.48 14.17 -9.43
CA ASN A 324 -18.15 15.18 -10.26
C ASN A 324 -18.86 16.28 -9.42
N ALA A 325 -19.12 16.02 -8.14
CA ALA A 325 -19.82 16.84 -7.16
C ALA A 325 -21.32 17.04 -7.44
N ASP A 326 -22.03 15.96 -7.79
CA ASP A 326 -23.50 15.95 -7.93
C ASP A 326 -24.26 15.47 -6.68
N GLY A 327 -23.56 14.84 -5.73
CA GLY A 327 -24.09 14.30 -4.49
C GLY A 327 -24.22 12.77 -4.44
N THR A 328 -23.88 12.05 -5.51
CA THR A 328 -23.87 10.58 -5.56
C THR A 328 -22.43 10.06 -5.80
N PRO A 329 -22.00 8.96 -5.15
CA PRO A 329 -20.66 8.43 -5.38
C PRO A 329 -20.45 7.90 -6.82
N ASP A 330 -19.32 8.24 -7.42
CA ASP A 330 -18.89 7.75 -8.74
C ASP A 330 -17.98 6.52 -8.59
N MET A 331 -17.76 5.80 -9.70
CA MET A 331 -17.06 4.50 -9.71
C MET A 331 -16.05 4.34 -10.87
N ILE A 332 -15.01 3.54 -10.67
CA ILE A 332 -13.98 3.26 -11.70
C ILE A 332 -13.97 1.78 -12.12
N VAL A 333 -13.79 1.54 -13.43
CA VAL A 333 -13.73 0.20 -14.03
C VAL A 333 -12.58 0.10 -15.03
N GLY A 334 -11.70 -0.88 -14.84
CA GLY A 334 -10.57 -1.16 -15.73
C GLY A 334 -10.91 -2.16 -16.84
N ALA A 335 -10.32 -1.92 -18.02
CA ALA A 335 -10.35 -2.78 -19.21
C ALA A 335 -8.91 -3.02 -19.69
N TRP A 336 -8.20 -3.87 -18.94
CA TRP A 336 -6.75 -4.09 -19.05
C TRP A 336 -6.25 -4.53 -20.44
N MET A 337 -7.13 -5.11 -21.27
CA MET A 337 -6.82 -5.56 -22.64
C MET A 337 -7.49 -4.69 -23.72
N ALA A 338 -7.96 -3.49 -23.40
CA ALA A 338 -8.48 -2.55 -24.41
C ALA A 338 -7.38 -2.13 -25.41
N ASP A 339 -7.78 -2.00 -26.67
CA ASP A 339 -6.92 -1.68 -27.82
C ASP A 339 -6.88 -0.16 -28.17
N SER A 340 -7.39 0.70 -27.28
CA SER A 340 -7.71 2.12 -27.57
C SER A 340 -6.51 3.03 -27.81
N GLY A 341 -5.43 2.88 -27.03
CA GLY A 341 -4.15 3.56 -27.26
C GLY A 341 -3.18 2.76 -28.14
N GLY A 342 -3.40 1.45 -28.26
CA GLY A 342 -2.59 0.50 -29.01
C GLY A 342 -2.93 -0.92 -28.59
N SER A 343 -2.37 -1.95 -29.26
CA SER A 343 -2.73 -3.34 -28.93
C SER A 343 -2.39 -3.70 -27.48
N ASN A 344 -3.40 -4.11 -26.70
CA ASN A 344 -3.32 -4.28 -25.24
C ASN A 344 -2.70 -3.06 -24.53
N SER A 345 -3.03 -1.82 -24.93
CA SER A 345 -2.65 -0.63 -24.15
C SER A 345 -3.36 -0.61 -22.80
N GLY A 346 -4.55 -1.17 -22.75
CA GLY A 346 -5.44 -1.05 -21.60
C GLY A 346 -6.12 0.33 -21.53
N MET A 347 -7.08 0.43 -20.62
CA MET A 347 -7.95 1.57 -20.41
C MET A 347 -8.57 1.49 -19.00
N ALA A 348 -8.86 2.64 -18.39
CA ALA A 348 -9.79 2.73 -17.27
C ALA A 348 -10.88 3.78 -17.56
N ARG A 349 -12.08 3.58 -17.00
CA ARG A 349 -13.26 4.44 -17.18
C ARG A 349 -13.89 4.78 -15.84
N VAL A 350 -14.20 6.05 -15.64
CA VAL A 350 -14.97 6.54 -14.47
C VAL A 350 -16.41 6.82 -14.93
N PHE A 351 -17.38 6.24 -14.23
CA PHE A 351 -18.81 6.37 -14.50
C PHE A 351 -19.51 7.10 -13.35
N SER A 352 -20.49 7.94 -13.69
CA SER A 352 -21.31 8.66 -12.72
C SER A 352 -22.22 7.70 -11.96
N GLY A 353 -22.32 7.87 -10.64
CA GLY A 353 -23.35 7.18 -9.85
C GLY A 353 -24.76 7.63 -10.20
N LEU A 354 -24.97 8.95 -10.36
CA LEU A 354 -26.29 9.55 -10.51
C LEU A 354 -27.06 9.13 -11.77
N ASP A 355 -26.36 8.84 -12.88
CA ASP A 355 -27.01 8.41 -14.14
C ASP A 355 -26.29 7.32 -14.96
N GLY A 356 -25.15 6.81 -14.49
CA GLY A 356 -24.35 5.80 -15.20
C GLY A 356 -23.62 6.33 -16.45
N SER A 357 -23.56 7.66 -16.66
CA SER A 357 -22.82 8.25 -17.78
C SER A 357 -21.30 8.16 -17.60
N LEU A 358 -20.57 8.16 -18.72
CA LEU A 358 -19.11 8.16 -18.72
C LEU A 358 -18.59 9.58 -18.39
N LEU A 359 -17.92 9.72 -17.25
CA LEU A 359 -17.27 10.97 -16.83
C LEU A 359 -15.87 11.09 -17.46
N TYR A 360 -15.04 10.07 -17.27
CA TYR A 360 -13.66 10.04 -17.77
C TYR A 360 -13.30 8.71 -18.41
N GLN A 361 -12.43 8.77 -19.42
CA GLN A 361 -11.70 7.62 -19.96
C GLN A 361 -10.22 7.98 -19.99
N VAL A 362 -9.39 7.09 -19.46
CA VAL A 362 -7.93 7.15 -19.56
C VAL A 362 -7.43 5.91 -20.29
N ASP A 363 -6.68 6.12 -21.37
CA ASP A 363 -6.14 5.06 -22.23
C ASP A 363 -4.64 4.89 -22.00
N GLY A 364 -4.13 3.66 -22.03
CA GLY A 364 -2.69 3.40 -21.95
C GLY A 364 -1.95 4.08 -23.12
N PRO A 365 -0.84 4.82 -22.88
CA PRO A 365 -0.20 5.61 -23.93
C PRO A 365 0.50 4.79 -25.01
N PHE A 366 0.87 3.53 -24.73
CA PHE A 366 1.55 2.62 -25.66
C PHE A 366 0.94 1.21 -25.67
N ALA A 367 1.22 0.46 -26.74
CA ALA A 367 0.75 -0.91 -26.92
C ALA A 367 1.51 -1.86 -25.99
N GLY A 368 0.82 -2.51 -25.06
CA GLY A 368 1.40 -3.41 -24.07
C GLY A 368 1.60 -2.79 -22.69
N ASP A 369 1.15 -1.56 -22.43
CA ASP A 369 1.20 -0.95 -21.09
C ASP A 369 0.22 -1.60 -20.09
N VAL A 370 -0.88 -2.18 -20.59
CA VAL A 370 -1.91 -2.92 -19.81
C VAL A 370 -2.57 -2.05 -18.73
N LEU A 371 -2.83 -0.77 -19.03
CA LEU A 371 -3.47 0.18 -18.11
C LEU A 371 -4.85 -0.31 -17.66
N GLY A 372 -5.16 -0.20 -16.37
CA GLY A 372 -6.41 -0.71 -15.80
C GLY A 372 -6.37 -2.21 -15.49
N ALA A 373 -5.18 -2.83 -15.48
CA ALA A 373 -4.96 -4.11 -14.79
C ALA A 373 -5.31 -4.00 -13.29
N SER A 374 -5.08 -2.84 -12.69
CA SER A 374 -5.62 -2.44 -11.40
C SER A 374 -6.06 -0.97 -11.47
N VAL A 375 -7.13 -0.64 -10.76
CA VAL A 375 -7.66 0.71 -10.57
C VAL A 375 -8.02 0.86 -9.10
N ALA A 376 -8.00 2.09 -8.59
CA ALA A 376 -8.55 2.41 -7.28
C ALA A 376 -9.03 3.86 -7.19
N GLY A 377 -9.99 4.11 -6.30
CA GLY A 377 -10.21 5.44 -5.72
C GLY A 377 -9.08 5.77 -4.74
N THR A 378 -8.75 7.06 -4.64
CA THR A 378 -7.61 7.51 -3.81
C THR A 378 -7.98 8.49 -2.71
N GLY A 379 -9.22 8.97 -2.67
CA GLY A 379 -9.53 10.21 -1.95
C GLY A 379 -8.92 11.43 -2.66
N ASP A 380 -9.10 12.61 -2.08
CA ASP A 380 -8.55 13.88 -2.59
C ASP A 380 -7.03 13.93 -2.37
N VAL A 381 -6.22 13.94 -3.43
CA VAL A 381 -4.76 13.93 -3.34
C VAL A 381 -4.12 15.26 -3.73
N ASP A 382 -4.80 16.12 -4.51
CA ASP A 382 -4.28 17.45 -4.89
C ASP A 382 -4.84 18.62 -4.05
N GLY A 383 -5.86 18.38 -3.24
CA GLY A 383 -6.46 19.30 -2.28
C GLY A 383 -7.54 20.22 -2.86
N ASP A 384 -8.15 19.90 -4.01
CA ASP A 384 -9.22 20.72 -4.62
C ASP A 384 -10.63 20.48 -4.04
N GLY A 385 -10.80 19.45 -3.20
CA GLY A 385 -12.04 19.09 -2.52
C GLY A 385 -12.86 18.01 -3.22
N ARG A 386 -12.25 17.24 -4.13
CA ARG A 386 -12.87 16.13 -4.87
C ARG A 386 -12.00 14.88 -4.79
N PRO A 387 -12.57 13.67 -4.69
CA PRO A 387 -11.77 12.46 -4.74
C PRO A 387 -11.11 12.25 -6.11
N ASP A 388 -9.91 11.68 -6.09
CA ASP A 388 -9.10 11.35 -7.26
C ASP A 388 -9.05 9.83 -7.50
N PHE A 389 -8.39 9.42 -8.59
CA PHE A 389 -8.27 8.01 -8.96
C PHE A 389 -6.91 7.64 -9.53
N ILE A 390 -6.50 6.38 -9.32
CA ILE A 390 -5.24 5.80 -9.79
C ILE A 390 -5.48 4.59 -10.68
N ALA A 391 -4.67 4.46 -11.74
CA ALA A 391 -4.66 3.29 -12.63
C ALA A 391 -3.25 2.72 -12.76
N GLY A 392 -3.12 1.40 -12.54
CA GLY A 392 -1.90 0.63 -12.75
C GLY A 392 -1.74 0.20 -14.22
N ALA A 393 -0.52 0.33 -14.74
CA ALA A 393 -0.08 -0.03 -16.09
C ALA A 393 1.17 -0.93 -15.99
N SER A 394 0.98 -2.12 -15.43
CA SER A 394 2.05 -3.05 -15.05
C SER A 394 2.85 -3.67 -16.21
N GLY A 395 2.40 -3.46 -17.46
CA GLY A 395 3.15 -3.81 -18.66
C GLY A 395 4.10 -2.73 -19.16
N SER A 396 4.06 -1.50 -18.61
CA SER A 396 4.85 -0.37 -19.10
C SER A 396 6.36 -0.68 -19.18
N ASP A 397 6.92 -0.49 -20.38
CA ASP A 397 8.31 -0.78 -20.72
C ASP A 397 9.29 0.39 -20.36
N GLY A 398 8.82 1.40 -19.62
CA GLY A 398 9.47 2.70 -19.41
C GLY A 398 10.93 2.66 -18.96
N ASN A 399 11.27 1.85 -17.95
CA ASN A 399 12.64 1.65 -17.46
C ASN A 399 13.22 0.27 -17.84
N GLY A 400 12.50 -0.49 -18.66
CA GLY A 400 12.84 -1.84 -19.10
C GLY A 400 11.59 -2.70 -19.24
N SER A 401 11.68 -3.84 -19.94
CA SER A 401 10.45 -4.56 -20.30
C SER A 401 9.68 -5.08 -19.10
N TYR A 402 8.37 -4.78 -19.05
CA TYR A 402 7.50 -5.02 -17.88
C TYR A 402 8.05 -4.38 -16.57
N SER A 403 8.65 -3.19 -16.65
CA SER A 403 8.94 -2.40 -15.44
C SER A 403 7.66 -1.97 -14.71
N GLY A 404 6.60 -1.69 -15.47
CA GLY A 404 5.33 -1.22 -14.97
C GLY A 404 5.34 0.27 -14.62
N ALA A 405 4.14 0.84 -14.47
CA ALA A 405 3.91 2.21 -14.06
C ALA A 405 2.56 2.32 -13.32
N ALA A 406 2.35 3.41 -12.59
CA ALA A 406 1.04 3.81 -12.08
C ALA A 406 0.80 5.30 -12.34
N HIS A 407 -0.43 5.65 -12.68
CA HIS A 407 -0.83 6.99 -13.11
C HIS A 407 -2.02 7.48 -12.27
N VAL A 408 -1.89 8.69 -11.72
CA VAL A 408 -2.87 9.32 -10.82
C VAL A 408 -3.55 10.46 -11.55
N TYR A 409 -4.87 10.56 -11.46
CA TYR A 409 -5.68 11.52 -12.20
C TYR A 409 -6.64 12.28 -11.30
N SER A 410 -6.72 13.59 -11.51
CA SER A 410 -7.63 14.49 -10.82
C SER A 410 -9.09 14.15 -11.15
N GLY A 411 -9.91 13.81 -10.16
CA GLY A 411 -11.34 13.55 -10.33
C GLY A 411 -12.14 14.80 -10.72
N ALA A 412 -11.61 15.99 -10.41
CA ALA A 412 -12.17 17.27 -10.82
C ALA A 412 -12.05 17.57 -12.33
N SER A 413 -11.11 16.92 -13.03
CA SER A 413 -10.68 17.36 -14.36
C SER A 413 -10.28 16.26 -15.35
N GLY A 414 -10.05 15.03 -14.90
CA GLY A 414 -9.43 13.95 -15.66
C GLY A 414 -7.95 14.20 -16.02
N ALA A 415 -7.31 15.22 -15.43
CA ALA A 415 -5.91 15.54 -15.71
C ALA A 415 -4.95 14.64 -14.95
N LEU A 416 -3.86 14.20 -15.60
CA LEU A 416 -2.78 13.46 -14.96
C LEU A 416 -2.07 14.35 -13.93
N LEU A 417 -2.08 13.91 -12.67
CA LEU A 417 -1.37 14.53 -11.55
C LEU A 417 0.03 13.95 -11.41
N TYR A 418 0.13 12.63 -11.27
CA TYR A 418 1.39 11.92 -11.05
C TYR A 418 1.57 10.74 -11.99
N SER A 419 2.83 10.44 -12.31
CA SER A 419 3.25 9.22 -13.00
C SER A 419 4.42 8.63 -12.22
N PHE A 420 4.24 7.41 -11.73
CA PHE A 420 5.23 6.66 -10.99
C PHE A 420 5.70 5.49 -11.87
N ASP A 421 6.96 5.49 -12.28
CA ASP A 421 7.54 4.46 -13.14
C ASP A 421 8.25 3.39 -12.28
N GLY A 422 8.12 2.11 -12.63
CA GLY A 422 8.85 1.01 -12.00
C GLY A 422 10.36 1.09 -12.23
N ASN A 423 11.17 0.48 -11.36
CA ASN A 423 12.62 0.71 -11.32
C ASN A 423 13.41 -0.17 -12.30
N SER A 424 13.01 -1.44 -12.48
CA SER A 424 13.76 -2.45 -13.23
C SER A 424 12.85 -3.28 -14.15
N ALA A 425 13.44 -3.98 -15.12
CA ALA A 425 12.69 -4.82 -16.05
C ALA A 425 12.17 -6.11 -15.38
N GLY A 426 10.85 -6.25 -15.24
CA GLY A 426 10.18 -7.43 -14.68
C GLY A 426 9.38 -7.16 -13.40
N ASP A 427 9.69 -6.07 -12.69
CA ASP A 427 9.13 -5.69 -11.39
C ASP A 427 7.59 -5.65 -11.39
N GLN A 428 6.98 -5.31 -12.54
CA GLN A 428 5.53 -5.10 -12.72
C GLN A 428 4.96 -4.11 -11.70
N PHE A 429 5.60 -2.96 -11.53
CA PHE A 429 5.09 -1.86 -10.70
C PHE A 429 3.72 -1.40 -11.21
N GLY A 430 2.76 -1.19 -10.30
CA GLY A 430 1.36 -0.97 -10.68
C GLY A 430 0.59 -2.27 -10.97
N ASN A 431 1.07 -3.43 -10.53
CA ASN A 431 0.30 -4.69 -10.57
C ASN A 431 -0.95 -4.59 -9.71
N CYS A 432 -0.83 -3.96 -8.54
CA CYS A 432 -1.95 -3.43 -7.76
C CYS A 432 -1.69 -1.97 -7.37
N VAL A 433 -2.77 -1.19 -7.24
CA VAL A 433 -2.79 0.20 -6.79
C VAL A 433 -3.91 0.40 -5.77
N GLY A 434 -3.75 1.36 -4.86
CA GLY A 434 -4.78 1.74 -3.90
C GLY A 434 -4.57 3.15 -3.35
N GLY A 435 -5.65 3.83 -2.98
CA GLY A 435 -5.58 4.88 -1.96
C GLY A 435 -5.15 4.28 -0.62
N ALA A 436 -4.35 5.03 0.14
CA ALA A 436 -3.91 4.67 1.48
C ALA A 436 -4.59 5.51 2.58
N GLY A 437 -5.17 6.67 2.24
CA GLY A 437 -5.65 7.67 3.20
C GLY A 437 -4.54 8.64 3.63
N ASP A 438 -4.79 9.58 4.55
CA ASP A 438 -3.76 10.52 5.06
C ASP A 438 -2.88 9.84 6.11
N VAL A 439 -2.00 8.94 5.64
CA VAL A 439 -1.12 8.11 6.51
C VAL A 439 0.07 8.89 7.10
N ASN A 440 0.18 10.19 6.79
CA ASN A 440 1.25 11.09 7.22
C ASN A 440 0.74 12.34 8.00
N GLY A 441 -0.56 12.61 7.98
CA GLY A 441 -1.23 13.66 8.76
C GLY A 441 -0.98 15.07 8.23
N ASP A 442 -0.85 15.24 6.91
CA ASP A 442 -0.62 16.55 6.28
C ASP A 442 -1.78 17.11 5.44
N GLY A 443 -2.90 16.39 5.40
CA GLY A 443 -4.20 16.83 4.89
C GLY A 443 -4.49 16.43 3.43
N TYR A 444 -3.75 15.49 2.87
CA TYR A 444 -3.89 14.98 1.51
C TYR A 444 -3.91 13.44 1.57
N ASN A 445 -4.68 12.78 0.73
CA ASN A 445 -4.74 11.32 0.74
C ASN A 445 -3.51 10.73 0.03
N ASP A 446 -2.81 9.83 0.72
CA ASP A 446 -1.61 9.17 0.23
C ASP A 446 -1.94 7.91 -0.59
N LEU A 447 -0.92 7.39 -1.28
CA LEU A 447 -1.07 6.42 -2.36
C LEU A 447 -0.16 5.21 -2.15
N ILE A 448 -0.67 4.00 -2.39
CA ILE A 448 0.14 2.77 -2.31
C ILE A 448 0.10 1.97 -3.61
N VAL A 449 1.28 1.52 -4.06
CA VAL A 449 1.46 0.79 -5.32
C VAL A 449 2.35 -0.43 -5.13
N GLY A 450 1.90 -1.59 -5.64
CA GLY A 450 2.63 -2.86 -5.60
C GLY A 450 3.44 -3.14 -6.86
N ALA A 451 4.64 -3.71 -6.67
CA ALA A 451 5.50 -4.29 -7.69
C ALA A 451 5.75 -5.76 -7.34
N ILE A 452 4.86 -6.63 -7.82
CA ILE A 452 4.73 -8.02 -7.34
C ILE A 452 5.98 -8.89 -7.54
N ASN A 453 6.85 -8.55 -8.49
CA ASN A 453 8.09 -9.31 -8.77
C ASN A 453 9.38 -8.48 -8.56
N ASP A 454 9.34 -7.38 -7.81
CA ASP A 454 10.55 -6.59 -7.50
C ASP A 454 11.66 -7.46 -6.85
N ASP A 455 12.86 -7.37 -7.41
CA ASP A 455 14.06 -8.11 -7.03
C ASP A 455 14.80 -7.52 -5.80
N ALA A 456 14.23 -6.51 -5.12
CA ALA A 456 14.85 -5.80 -3.99
C ALA A 456 15.41 -6.69 -2.85
N VAL A 457 14.83 -7.88 -2.62
CA VAL A 457 15.35 -8.90 -1.69
C VAL A 457 15.77 -10.21 -2.37
N GLY A 458 15.92 -10.16 -3.70
CA GLY A 458 16.16 -11.27 -4.61
C GLY A 458 14.90 -11.72 -5.35
N ALA A 459 15.13 -12.54 -6.39
CA ALA A 459 14.15 -13.07 -7.36
C ALA A 459 12.69 -13.10 -6.90
N ASP A 460 11.84 -12.30 -7.55
CA ASP A 460 10.37 -12.28 -7.34
C ASP A 460 9.92 -12.01 -5.88
N GLY A 461 10.76 -11.33 -5.08
CA GLY A 461 10.45 -11.01 -3.68
C GLY A 461 9.29 -10.03 -3.51
N GLY A 462 9.14 -9.12 -4.46
CA GLY A 462 8.10 -8.10 -4.52
C GLY A 462 8.34 -6.92 -3.57
N SER A 463 7.60 -5.83 -3.79
CA SER A 463 7.53 -4.69 -2.89
C SER A 463 6.22 -3.91 -3.00
N ALA A 464 5.91 -3.12 -1.97
CA ALA A 464 4.96 -2.03 -2.05
C ALA A 464 5.66 -0.69 -1.78
N THR A 465 5.29 0.35 -2.50
CA THR A 465 5.79 1.71 -2.29
C THR A 465 4.63 2.64 -1.95
N LEU A 466 4.80 3.43 -0.90
CA LEU A 466 3.87 4.44 -0.41
C LEU A 466 4.37 5.82 -0.85
N PHE A 467 3.50 6.61 -1.49
CA PHE A 467 3.78 7.95 -2.01
C PHE A 467 2.84 8.97 -1.36
N SER A 468 3.35 10.18 -1.12
CA SER A 468 2.51 11.28 -0.65
C SER A 468 1.59 11.78 -1.75
N GLY A 469 0.30 11.96 -1.45
CA GLY A 469 -0.66 12.56 -2.38
C GLY A 469 -0.27 13.98 -2.77
N ARG A 470 0.26 14.74 -1.81
CA ARG A 470 0.54 16.17 -1.92
C ARG A 470 1.64 16.57 -2.91
N ASP A 471 2.66 15.73 -3.08
CA ASP A 471 3.79 16.03 -3.96
C ASP A 471 4.39 14.83 -4.72
N GLY A 472 3.84 13.62 -4.55
CA GLY A 472 4.33 12.39 -5.18
C GLY A 472 5.67 11.88 -4.64
N SER A 473 6.18 12.41 -3.52
CA SER A 473 7.40 11.88 -2.88
C SER A 473 7.16 10.54 -2.19
N ILE A 474 8.21 9.69 -2.10
CA ILE A 474 8.10 8.39 -1.42
C ILE A 474 8.13 8.59 0.10
N LEU A 475 7.06 8.18 0.77
CA LEU A 475 6.93 8.15 2.23
C LEU A 475 7.53 6.86 2.82
N ALA A 476 7.28 5.71 2.19
CA ALA A 476 7.82 4.42 2.61
C ALA A 476 8.05 3.44 1.44
N PHE A 477 8.99 2.52 1.63
CA PHE A 477 9.28 1.42 0.71
C PHE A 477 9.34 0.10 1.50
N MET A 478 8.54 -0.88 1.08
CA MET A 478 8.24 -2.09 1.83
C MET A 478 8.47 -3.33 0.95
N PRO A 479 9.71 -3.84 0.89
CA PRO A 479 10.02 -5.07 0.16
C PRO A 479 9.49 -6.31 0.88
N GLY A 480 9.49 -7.45 0.19
CA GLY A 480 9.36 -8.77 0.81
C GLY A 480 10.46 -9.06 1.84
N ASN A 481 10.32 -10.17 2.56
CA ASN A 481 11.35 -10.67 3.49
C ASN A 481 12.32 -11.65 2.81
N ALA A 482 11.86 -12.34 1.77
CA ALA A 482 12.60 -13.35 1.02
C ALA A 482 12.27 -13.33 -0.49
N PRO A 483 13.14 -13.92 -1.34
CA PRO A 483 12.82 -14.16 -2.75
C PRO A 483 11.56 -15.03 -2.91
N GLY A 484 10.64 -14.61 -3.78
CA GLY A 484 9.40 -15.33 -4.04
C GLY A 484 8.27 -15.09 -3.02
N ASP A 485 8.40 -14.14 -2.09
CA ASP A 485 7.31 -13.74 -1.18
C ASP A 485 6.12 -13.07 -1.92
N SER A 486 6.40 -12.43 -3.07
CA SER A 486 5.48 -11.56 -3.82
C SER A 486 4.79 -10.50 -2.93
N ALA A 487 5.59 -9.67 -2.26
CA ALA A 487 5.08 -8.47 -1.57
C ALA A 487 4.47 -7.48 -2.58
N GLY A 488 3.45 -6.72 -2.15
CA GLY A 488 2.70 -5.88 -3.09
C GLY A 488 1.89 -6.72 -4.09
N ALA A 489 1.51 -7.94 -3.71
CA ALA A 489 0.54 -8.77 -4.43
C ALA A 489 -0.88 -8.19 -4.35
N SER A 490 -1.20 -7.54 -3.25
CA SER A 490 -2.39 -6.71 -3.04
C SER A 490 -2.06 -5.59 -2.05
N VAL A 491 -2.69 -4.43 -2.23
CA VAL A 491 -2.56 -3.25 -1.37
C VAL A 491 -3.89 -2.52 -1.28
N LYS A 492 -4.21 -1.93 -0.13
CA LYS A 492 -5.36 -1.04 0.11
C LYS A 492 -5.12 -0.27 1.42
N GLY A 493 -5.68 0.92 1.56
CA GLY A 493 -5.92 1.54 2.87
C GLY A 493 -6.76 0.63 3.77
N ALA A 494 -6.61 0.81 5.08
CA ALA A 494 -7.30 0.07 6.12
C ALA A 494 -8.31 0.94 6.89
N GLY A 495 -8.16 2.28 6.88
CA GLY A 495 -8.79 3.20 7.82
C GLY A 495 -7.92 3.42 9.06
N ASP A 496 -8.39 4.12 10.10
CA ASP A 496 -7.66 4.28 11.37
C ASP A 496 -7.92 3.05 12.25
N VAL A 497 -7.20 1.96 11.98
CA VAL A 497 -7.40 0.70 12.70
C VAL A 497 -6.85 0.77 14.13
N ASN A 498 -5.93 1.69 14.41
CA ASN A 498 -5.22 1.78 15.70
C ASN A 498 -5.67 2.93 16.63
N GLY A 499 -6.44 3.88 16.11
CA GLY A 499 -7.03 5.02 16.81
C GLY A 499 -6.04 6.15 17.14
N ASP A 500 -5.06 6.40 16.26
CA ASP A 500 -4.07 7.48 16.44
C ASP A 500 -4.32 8.73 15.59
N GLY A 501 -5.39 8.71 14.77
CA GLY A 501 -5.88 9.82 13.96
C GLY A 501 -5.17 9.96 12.61
N LEU A 502 -4.56 8.89 12.12
CA LEU A 502 -3.96 8.74 10.81
C LEU A 502 -4.58 7.52 10.11
N ASP A 503 -4.57 7.49 8.79
CA ASP A 503 -4.99 6.27 8.08
C ASP A 503 -3.88 5.21 8.12
N ASP A 504 -4.28 3.96 8.35
CA ASP A 504 -3.44 2.77 8.31
C ASP A 504 -3.63 2.03 6.96
N PHE A 505 -2.74 1.09 6.61
CA PHE A 505 -2.83 0.38 5.32
C PHE A 505 -2.29 -1.06 5.34
N ILE A 506 -2.67 -1.86 4.34
CA ILE A 506 -2.39 -3.31 4.29
C ILE A 506 -1.56 -3.66 3.06
N VAL A 507 -0.55 -4.53 3.25
CA VAL A 507 0.27 -5.11 2.17
C VAL A 507 0.19 -6.65 2.20
N GLY A 508 -0.28 -7.23 1.10
CA GLY A 508 -0.28 -8.67 0.85
C GLY A 508 1.06 -9.21 0.33
N HIS A 509 1.47 -10.37 0.85
CA HIS A 509 2.62 -11.16 0.43
C HIS A 509 2.14 -12.58 0.08
N MET A 510 1.44 -12.73 -1.05
CA MET A 510 0.60 -13.93 -1.29
C MET A 510 1.37 -15.25 -1.39
N LEU A 511 2.69 -15.22 -1.62
CA LEU A 511 3.53 -16.41 -1.79
C LEU A 511 4.53 -16.62 -0.65
N ALA A 512 4.47 -15.84 0.43
CA ALA A 512 5.43 -15.91 1.53
C ALA A 512 5.49 -17.30 2.20
N ASP A 513 6.71 -17.81 2.38
CA ASP A 513 7.02 -19.08 3.06
C ASP A 513 6.99 -18.87 4.59
N THR A 514 5.80 -18.94 5.20
CA THR A 514 5.55 -18.57 6.61
C THR A 514 5.39 -19.80 7.53
N THR A 515 4.17 -20.34 7.67
CA THR A 515 3.88 -21.59 8.40
C THR A 515 4.28 -22.82 7.58
N GLY A 516 4.10 -22.72 6.26
CA GLY A 516 4.60 -23.64 5.24
C GLY A 516 4.84 -22.91 3.91
N PRO A 517 5.34 -23.62 2.89
CA PRO A 517 5.63 -23.01 1.60
C PRO A 517 4.40 -22.34 0.97
N ARG A 518 4.51 -21.06 0.60
CA ARG A 518 3.42 -20.26 0.02
C ARG A 518 2.11 -20.24 0.82
N ALA A 519 2.20 -20.41 2.14
CA ALA A 519 1.05 -20.14 3.02
C ALA A 519 0.60 -18.69 2.92
N GLY A 520 1.54 -17.76 2.70
CA GLY A 520 1.27 -16.35 2.50
C GLY A 520 1.23 -15.55 3.81
N ARG A 521 1.04 -14.24 3.68
CA ARG A 521 1.04 -13.26 4.76
C ARG A 521 0.33 -11.97 4.32
N ALA A 522 -0.28 -11.27 5.26
CA ALA A 522 -0.56 -9.84 5.15
C ALA A 522 0.14 -9.09 6.30
N VAL A 523 0.51 -7.83 6.05
CA VAL A 523 1.04 -6.92 7.07
C VAL A 523 0.19 -5.66 7.08
N VAL A 524 -0.35 -5.32 8.25
CA VAL A 524 -1.00 -4.02 8.50
C VAL A 524 0.05 -3.07 9.06
N TRP A 525 0.18 -1.92 8.42
CA TRP A 525 1.10 -0.86 8.78
C TRP A 525 0.29 0.31 9.31
N GLY A 526 0.57 0.67 10.56
CA GLY A 526 0.05 1.85 11.20
C GLY A 526 0.74 3.09 10.67
N GLY A 527 -0.07 4.12 10.40
CA GLY A 527 0.33 5.42 9.90
C GLY A 527 1.51 6.00 10.67
N ALA A 528 2.28 6.84 9.99
CA ALA A 528 3.43 7.48 10.61
C ALA A 528 3.48 8.92 10.17
N GLY A 529 2.84 9.74 10.98
CA GLY A 529 2.57 11.12 10.67
C GLY A 529 2.72 12.03 11.86
N CYS A 530 2.23 13.25 11.68
CA CYS A 530 2.17 14.26 12.72
C CYS A 530 0.84 14.19 13.50
N GLY A 531 0.53 12.99 14.00
CA GLY A 531 -0.75 12.67 14.64
C GLY A 531 -0.95 13.28 16.04
N VAL A 532 -2.17 13.12 16.56
CA VAL A 532 -2.61 13.64 17.86
C VAL A 532 -3.24 12.54 18.72
N ILE A 533 -2.44 11.97 19.61
CA ILE A 533 -2.80 10.76 20.37
C ILE A 533 -3.28 11.13 21.77
N SER A 534 -4.46 10.68 22.19
CA SER A 534 -4.86 10.81 23.60
C SER A 534 -4.04 9.88 24.51
N ARG A 535 -3.66 10.37 25.68
CA ARG A 535 -2.84 9.66 26.67
C ARG A 535 -3.45 9.83 28.06
N CYS A 536 -3.24 8.88 28.96
CA CYS A 536 -3.93 8.76 30.27
C CYS A 536 -5.46 8.56 30.16
N GLN A 537 -6.07 8.23 31.30
CA GLN A 537 -7.49 8.53 31.54
C GLN A 537 -7.61 9.73 32.49
N GLY A 538 -8.53 10.65 32.17
CA GLY A 538 -8.98 11.69 33.09
C GLY A 538 -9.72 11.10 34.30
N ALA A 539 -9.83 11.87 35.38
CA ALA A 539 -10.55 11.45 36.59
C ALA A 539 -11.92 12.15 36.70
N PRO A 540 -12.97 11.50 37.24
CA PRO A 540 -14.28 12.11 37.44
C PRO A 540 -14.25 13.44 38.20
N ASN A 541 -15.09 14.37 37.77
CA ASN A 541 -15.17 15.73 38.30
C ASN A 541 -16.61 16.09 38.67
N SER A 542 -16.87 17.31 39.16
CA SER A 542 -18.23 17.73 39.54
C SER A 542 -19.22 17.94 38.39
N ALA A 543 -18.77 17.85 37.13
CA ALA A 543 -19.61 17.92 35.94
C ALA A 543 -19.91 16.54 35.31
N GLY A 544 -19.08 15.52 35.55
CA GLY A 544 -19.30 14.18 35.00
C GLY A 544 -18.08 13.25 35.09
N SER A 545 -17.97 12.34 34.10
CA SER A 545 -16.96 11.27 34.03
C SER A 545 -15.51 11.74 34.02
N GLY A 546 -15.26 13.00 33.66
CA GLY A 546 -13.95 13.64 33.62
C GLY A 546 -13.97 14.84 32.68
N ALA A 547 -12.80 15.45 32.48
CA ALA A 547 -12.57 16.36 31.38
C ALA A 547 -11.70 15.67 30.33
N LEU A 548 -11.92 15.98 29.06
CA LEU A 548 -11.19 15.41 27.93
C LEU A 548 -10.55 16.52 27.10
N MET A 549 -9.30 16.32 26.72
CA MET A 549 -8.58 17.09 25.73
C MET A 549 -9.13 16.79 24.33
N ALA A 550 -9.10 17.80 23.46
CA ALA A 550 -9.31 17.66 22.03
C ALA A 550 -8.52 18.77 21.32
N HIS A 551 -8.59 18.82 19.99
CA HIS A 551 -8.02 19.91 19.21
C HIS A 551 -8.93 20.31 18.03
N SER A 552 -8.52 21.36 17.32
CA SER A 552 -9.03 21.73 16.00
C SER A 552 -7.95 22.52 15.27
N GLY A 553 -7.81 22.34 13.97
CA GLY A 553 -6.65 22.83 13.21
C GLY A 553 -5.49 21.82 13.21
N SER A 554 -4.50 22.08 12.36
CA SER A 554 -3.43 21.13 11.98
C SER A 554 -2.26 21.09 12.96
N THR A 555 -1.45 20.03 12.90
CA THR A 555 -0.17 19.92 13.62
C THR A 555 1.02 20.53 12.87
N SER A 556 0.81 21.11 11.68
CA SER A 556 1.84 21.77 10.88
C SER A 556 2.36 23.05 11.56
N VAL A 557 3.68 23.14 11.72
CA VAL A 557 4.34 24.33 12.28
C VAL A 557 4.31 25.51 11.30
N ALA A 558 4.26 25.25 9.98
CA ALA A 558 4.03 26.26 8.96
C ALA A 558 2.60 26.85 9.02
N ALA A 559 1.58 26.04 9.31
CA ALA A 559 0.19 26.49 9.40
C ALA A 559 -0.09 27.37 10.64
N ASN A 560 0.49 27.00 11.79
CA ASN A 560 0.36 27.74 13.07
C ASN A 560 -1.09 27.99 13.51
N ASP A 561 -1.97 27.00 13.32
CA ASP A 561 -3.43 27.10 13.51
C ASP A 561 -4.00 26.25 14.66
N LEU A 562 -3.23 25.30 15.22
CA LEU A 562 -3.71 24.35 16.25
C LEU A 562 -4.34 25.04 17.47
N VAL A 563 -5.58 24.69 17.75
CA VAL A 563 -6.31 25.11 18.95
C VAL A 563 -6.49 23.92 19.87
N LEU A 564 -5.91 24.00 21.07
CA LEU A 564 -6.17 23.05 22.15
C LEU A 564 -7.56 23.29 22.73
N LEU A 565 -8.31 22.22 22.97
CA LEU A 565 -9.63 22.23 23.59
C LEU A 565 -9.62 21.33 24.83
N ALA A 566 -10.45 21.66 25.82
CA ALA A 566 -10.66 20.84 27.02
C ALA A 566 -12.14 20.85 27.41
N GLY A 567 -12.87 19.82 26.99
CA GLY A 567 -14.30 19.61 27.27
C GLY A 567 -14.55 18.95 28.63
N GLY A 568 -15.82 18.83 29.01
CA GLY A 568 -16.23 18.15 30.25
C GLY A 568 -15.81 18.83 31.56
N CYS A 569 -15.31 20.07 31.50
CA CYS A 569 -14.89 20.80 32.70
C CYS A 569 -16.07 21.43 33.44
N PRO A 570 -16.00 21.62 34.78
CA PRO A 570 -16.99 22.40 35.51
C PRO A 570 -17.10 23.83 34.97
N THR A 571 -18.33 24.36 34.89
CA THR A 571 -18.60 25.63 34.20
C THR A 571 -18.10 26.86 34.96
N ASN A 572 -17.75 27.90 34.20
CA ASN A 572 -17.24 29.20 34.64
C ASN A 572 -15.97 29.13 35.52
N GLN A 573 -15.27 28.00 35.51
CA GLN A 573 -14.03 27.79 36.28
C GLN A 573 -12.82 28.28 35.50
N PHE A 574 -11.76 28.63 36.24
CA PHE A 574 -10.46 28.92 35.64
C PHE A 574 -9.59 27.67 35.58
N GLY A 575 -8.94 27.48 34.44
CA GLY A 575 -7.94 26.45 34.20
C GLY A 575 -6.73 26.98 33.43
N ILE A 576 -5.74 26.12 33.21
CA ILE A 576 -4.46 26.41 32.57
C ILE A 576 -4.10 25.23 31.68
N PHE A 577 -3.91 25.46 30.39
CA PHE A 577 -3.23 24.52 29.50
C PHE A 577 -1.72 24.57 29.75
N TYR A 578 -1.06 23.41 29.72
CA TYR A 578 0.38 23.30 29.90
C TYR A 578 0.94 22.09 29.14
N TYR A 579 2.25 22.11 28.86
CA TYR A 579 2.92 21.08 28.08
C TYR A 579 4.36 20.82 28.53
N GLY A 580 4.93 19.70 28.05
CA GLY A 580 6.26 19.20 28.38
C GLY A 580 6.64 18.03 27.45
N ALA A 581 7.93 17.67 27.45
CA ALA A 581 8.51 16.74 26.46
C ALA A 581 8.47 15.25 26.86
N ASP A 582 8.01 14.92 28.08
CA ASP A 582 7.90 13.54 28.57
C ASP A 582 6.45 13.25 29.02
N TYR A 583 6.00 12.01 28.86
CA TYR A 583 4.77 11.49 29.47
C TYR A 583 5.01 10.93 30.89
N THR A 584 3.96 10.85 31.69
CA THR A 584 3.92 10.14 32.98
C THR A 584 2.47 9.84 33.37
N GLN A 585 2.21 9.16 34.49
CA GLN A 585 0.89 9.18 35.11
C GLN A 585 1.03 9.12 36.63
N ILE A 586 0.85 10.27 37.31
CA ILE A 586 0.96 10.37 38.77
C ILE A 586 -0.28 11.05 39.37
N SER A 587 -0.77 10.55 40.50
CA SER A 587 -1.90 11.18 41.20
C SER A 587 -1.56 12.61 41.64
N PHE A 588 -2.40 13.57 41.25
CA PHE A 588 -2.22 14.99 41.52
C PHE A 588 -3.57 15.69 41.67
N GLY A 589 -3.84 16.24 42.86
CA GLY A 589 -5.16 16.78 43.19
C GLY A 589 -6.21 15.68 43.28
N ASN A 590 -7.35 15.89 42.61
CA ASN A 590 -8.43 14.89 42.52
C ASN A 590 -8.24 13.89 41.34
N GLY A 591 -7.19 14.03 40.53
CA GLY A 591 -6.97 13.21 39.33
C GLY A 591 -5.50 12.88 39.06
N TYR A 592 -5.10 12.85 37.79
CA TYR A 592 -3.76 12.44 37.36
C TYR A 592 -3.04 13.54 36.57
N ARG A 593 -1.77 13.80 36.89
CA ARG A 593 -0.87 14.59 36.04
C ARG A 593 -0.19 13.65 35.06
N CYS A 594 -0.36 13.94 33.77
CA CYS A 594 0.04 13.07 32.68
C CYS A 594 1.23 13.63 31.87
N VAL A 595 1.43 14.95 31.92
CA VAL A 595 2.63 15.58 31.36
C VAL A 595 3.76 15.64 32.40
N SER A 596 4.98 15.37 31.95
CA SER A 596 6.24 15.48 32.69
C SER A 596 7.15 16.55 32.05
N PRO A 597 7.98 17.26 32.83
CA PRO A 597 8.87 18.28 32.27
C PRO A 597 10.02 17.71 31.43
N GLY A 598 10.29 16.41 31.53
CA GLY A 598 11.45 15.77 30.91
C GLY A 598 12.76 16.49 31.21
N GLY A 599 13.59 16.59 30.17
CA GLY A 599 14.85 17.33 30.23
C GLY A 599 14.73 18.86 30.08
N VAL A 600 13.56 19.41 29.70
CA VAL A 600 13.44 20.78 29.16
C VAL A 600 12.56 21.74 29.98
N GLY A 601 11.53 21.24 30.67
CA GLY A 601 10.63 22.05 31.49
C GLY A 601 9.14 21.74 31.32
N LEU A 602 8.33 22.30 32.22
CA LEU A 602 6.86 22.32 32.15
C LEU A 602 6.41 23.75 31.82
N PHE A 603 5.93 23.94 30.59
CA PHE A 603 5.55 25.23 30.03
C PHE A 603 4.05 25.45 30.22
N ARG A 604 3.64 26.67 30.57
CA ARG A 604 2.24 26.98 30.93
C ARG A 604 1.74 28.19 30.17
N PHE A 605 0.53 28.10 29.65
CA PHE A 605 -0.16 29.20 28.98
C PHE A 605 -0.89 30.10 29.99
N SER A 606 -1.55 31.15 29.50
CA SER A 606 -2.33 32.04 30.38
C SER A 606 -3.59 31.33 30.90
N PRO A 607 -4.12 31.71 32.08
CA PRO A 607 -5.34 31.12 32.61
C PRO A 607 -6.56 31.40 31.71
N VAL A 608 -7.30 30.34 31.37
CA VAL A 608 -8.52 30.37 30.55
C VAL A 608 -9.74 30.15 31.45
N ASN A 609 -10.91 30.64 31.05
CA ASN A 609 -12.18 30.33 31.73
C ASN A 609 -13.02 29.36 30.89
N THR A 610 -13.63 28.35 31.52
CA THR A 610 -14.41 27.28 30.86
C THR A 610 -15.82 27.71 30.42
N GLY A 611 -16.22 28.95 30.74
CA GLY A 611 -17.47 29.56 30.28
C GLY A 611 -18.74 28.80 30.69
N GLY A 612 -19.85 29.10 30.02
CA GLY A 612 -21.14 28.44 30.27
C GLY A 612 -21.21 27.00 29.76
N SER A 613 -20.34 26.60 28.83
CA SER A 613 -20.31 25.28 28.18
C SER A 613 -19.45 24.25 28.91
N GLY A 614 -18.54 24.66 29.79
CA GLY A 614 -17.57 23.74 30.41
C GLY A 614 -16.42 23.37 29.48
N VAL A 615 -16.07 24.25 28.54
CA VAL A 615 -15.01 24.05 27.54
C VAL A 615 -13.93 25.13 27.72
N GLY A 616 -12.69 24.72 27.99
CA GLY A 616 -11.52 25.58 27.84
C GLY A 616 -11.00 25.51 26.40
N SER A 617 -10.43 26.60 25.89
CA SER A 617 -9.76 26.62 24.59
C SER A 617 -8.48 27.49 24.60
N TRP A 618 -7.49 27.12 23.79
CA TRP A 618 -6.25 27.87 23.63
C TRP A 618 -5.62 27.66 22.25
N SER A 619 -5.62 28.69 21.40
CA SER A 619 -4.84 28.71 20.16
C SER A 619 -3.36 28.74 20.47
N LEU A 620 -2.60 27.80 19.92
CA LEU A 620 -1.14 27.81 19.98
C LEU A 620 -0.57 28.91 19.07
N ASP A 621 0.65 29.34 19.40
CA ASP A 621 1.48 30.16 18.52
C ASP A 621 2.92 29.66 18.68
N TYR A 622 3.35 28.84 17.72
CA TYR A 622 4.67 28.22 17.73
C TYR A 622 5.81 29.25 17.67
N LEU A 623 5.54 30.47 17.21
CA LEU A 623 6.53 31.55 17.15
C LEU A 623 6.74 32.23 18.51
N ASN A 624 5.83 32.04 19.48
CA ASN A 624 5.86 32.69 20.79
C ASN A 624 5.60 31.71 21.96
N PRO A 625 6.44 30.67 22.16
CA PRO A 625 6.30 29.75 23.28
C PRO A 625 6.50 30.47 24.63
N PRO A 626 5.89 30.00 25.75
CA PRO A 626 6.02 30.65 27.05
C PRO A 626 7.47 30.77 27.57
N GLN A 627 8.36 29.89 27.11
CA GLN A 627 9.81 29.94 27.33
C GLN A 627 10.54 29.33 26.12
N ALA A 628 11.75 29.82 25.80
CA ALA A 628 12.51 29.37 24.63
C ALA A 628 12.94 27.88 24.65
N SER A 629 12.96 27.21 25.81
CA SER A 629 13.19 25.76 25.91
C SER A 629 11.93 24.92 25.67
N GLY A 630 10.77 25.56 25.49
CA GLY A 630 9.51 24.95 25.04
C GLY A 630 9.19 25.29 23.59
N GLN A 631 10.20 25.64 22.79
CA GLN A 631 10.04 25.90 21.37
C GLN A 631 9.57 24.63 20.65
N ILE A 632 8.37 24.68 20.09
CA ILE A 632 7.82 23.63 19.23
C ILE A 632 8.49 23.77 17.85
N THR A 633 8.87 22.65 17.24
CA THR A 633 9.46 22.58 15.89
C THR A 633 8.91 21.39 15.12
N ALA A 634 8.98 21.45 13.79
CA ALA A 634 8.75 20.28 12.95
C ALA A 634 9.61 19.09 13.41
N GLY A 635 9.03 17.88 13.40
CA GLY A 635 9.65 16.66 13.91
C GLY A 635 9.84 16.61 15.43
N SER A 636 9.15 17.45 16.21
CA SER A 636 9.14 17.36 17.68
C SER A 636 7.79 16.87 18.19
N THR A 637 7.80 16.11 19.28
CA THR A 637 6.61 15.61 19.97
C THR A 637 6.47 16.29 21.34
N TRP A 638 5.26 16.71 21.71
CA TRP A 638 4.98 17.32 23.00
C TRP A 638 3.67 16.81 23.58
N HIS A 639 3.60 16.66 24.90
CA HIS A 639 2.38 16.25 25.60
C HIS A 639 1.74 17.47 26.30
N PHE A 640 0.46 17.70 26.04
CA PHE A 640 -0.38 18.77 26.58
C PHE A 640 -1.38 18.23 27.60
N GLN A 641 -1.83 19.05 28.54
CA GLN A 641 -2.90 18.73 29.50
C GLN A 641 -3.56 20.01 30.03
N PHE A 642 -4.83 19.93 30.42
CA PHE A 642 -5.56 21.02 31.07
C PHE A 642 -5.71 20.77 32.58
N TRP A 643 -5.23 21.70 33.39
CA TRP A 643 -5.54 21.77 34.82
C TRP A 643 -6.73 22.71 35.03
N TYR A 644 -7.72 22.35 35.84
CA TYR A 644 -8.87 23.23 36.11
C TYR A 644 -9.31 23.19 37.58
N ARG A 645 -9.88 24.31 38.03
CA ARG A 645 -10.55 24.39 39.33
C ARG A 645 -11.81 23.54 39.35
N ASP A 646 -11.99 22.81 40.45
CA ASP A 646 -13.21 22.10 40.77
C ASP A 646 -13.50 22.22 42.27
N PRO A 647 -14.06 23.36 42.73
CA PRO A 647 -14.37 23.56 44.14
C PRO A 647 -15.62 22.78 44.60
N VAL A 648 -16.37 22.16 43.67
CA VAL A 648 -17.64 21.47 43.97
C VAL A 648 -17.38 20.00 44.31
N ALA A 649 -16.43 19.34 43.64
CA ALA A 649 -15.95 18.01 44.03
C ALA A 649 -15.19 18.00 45.37
N GLY A 650 -14.74 19.17 45.84
CA GLY A 650 -13.97 19.31 47.08
C GLY A 650 -12.58 18.67 46.97
N GLY A 651 -12.10 18.05 48.05
CA GLY A 651 -10.76 17.45 48.09
C GLY A 651 -9.66 18.49 47.87
N ALA A 652 -8.92 18.36 46.76
CA ALA A 652 -7.91 19.33 46.34
C ALA A 652 -8.50 20.64 45.78
N ASN A 653 -9.80 20.68 45.46
CA ASN A 653 -10.51 21.78 44.81
C ASN A 653 -10.05 22.05 43.35
N PHE A 654 -9.40 21.06 42.74
CA PHE A 654 -8.97 21.06 41.35
C PHE A 654 -8.87 19.62 40.82
N ASN A 655 -9.00 19.48 39.51
CA ASN A 655 -8.81 18.23 38.79
C ASN A 655 -8.10 18.52 37.45
N LEU A 656 -7.88 17.49 36.64
CA LEU A 656 -7.19 17.55 35.36
C LEU A 656 -7.99 16.80 34.29
N SER A 657 -7.68 17.08 33.03
CA SER A 657 -8.07 16.24 31.90
C SER A 657 -7.19 14.97 31.84
N ASP A 658 -7.47 14.11 30.87
CA ASP A 658 -6.44 13.31 30.19
C ASP A 658 -5.30 14.19 29.60
N GLY A 659 -4.33 13.55 28.96
CA GLY A 659 -3.25 14.21 28.22
C GLY A 659 -3.44 14.06 26.71
N LEU A 660 -2.83 14.96 25.95
CA LEU A 660 -2.87 14.98 24.48
C LEU A 660 -1.43 15.04 23.96
N GLU A 661 -0.96 13.99 23.31
CA GLU A 661 0.34 13.92 22.67
C GLU A 661 0.22 14.42 21.23
N VAL A 662 1.09 15.34 20.82
CA VAL A 662 1.07 15.93 19.48
C VAL A 662 2.46 15.80 18.89
N ALA A 663 2.58 15.10 17.76
CA ALA A 663 3.74 15.20 16.88
C ALA A 663 3.53 16.38 15.91
N PHE A 664 4.53 17.23 15.73
CA PHE A 664 4.40 18.47 14.95
C PHE A 664 5.08 18.38 13.58
N CYS A 665 4.37 18.78 12.53
CA CYS A 665 4.83 18.71 11.15
C CYS A 665 5.56 19.99 10.66
N PRO A 666 6.17 19.98 9.47
CA PRO A 666 6.74 21.15 8.80
C PRO A 666 5.87 22.41 8.85
#